data_AF-A0A955D796-F1
#
_entry.id   AF-A0A955D796-F1
#
_cell.length_a   1.000
_cell.length_b   1.000
_cell.length_c   1.000
_cell.angle_alpha   90.00
_cell.angle_beta   90.00
_cell.angle_gamma   90.00
#
_symmetry.space_group_name_H-M   'P 1'
#
loop_
_entity.id
_entity.type
_entity.pdbx_description
1 polymer ?
#
loop_
_entity_poly.entity_id
_entity_poly.type
_entity_poly.pdbx_seq_one_letter_code
_entity_poly.pdbx_strand_id
1 'polypeptide(L)'
;MSMLPGESARLPDGEGVVLPRPIAVRPDAIDAVSTEWLLTNGIGGFAMGTLLGVPTRRYHGLLVAAMRPPIDRIVALHSMDELVVIDRGSAAERRTNLTRFHFEDARERPRAHPALVGFERGAQCVWRYLVDGVTIEKRLHLFHGRNAVEIRYSVRAPGRRVRLHLRPLVALRDFHSLRRKATPDASVGAVDGTVINATGGAFECRRIGMGVVVVSEHRGLVITSDAPRFRTDQAWWTGLRYEREQDRGQDFVEDLWTPGEFTIDSQGMDHATTATVYATVDARPADTPGEDVQRRSARLRSMVEGVTRGVAHGDSTGAPTGLEAPTLTAVERLCAAGDEFVVPRGGSAADAYGHPGLTVLAGYPWFADWGRDSMICVPGLLIDTGRLGDAHAVLMTFARHIRDGVIPNRFDDHGGEAHYNTVDASLWFIHAVGELARAMGEPGGAGAPIDPMLVDACVEIVNAYTRGTHAGPATREAPGAAGDLSDAPTGQIRVDPTDGLVVAGDAETQLTWMDARRDGVSFTPRAGKAVEINALWYNALRLYEGWLAELRGDEAARRIGRLADRARESFNRRFWCDACGHLHDVVDGEGGDDPACRPNQIFAVSLPNPVLDEARWPAVLQVVHERLWTPVGLRSLAPGHADFKPRYDGDLQARDAAYHQGT
;
A
#
# COMPACT_ATOMS: atom_id res chain seq x y z
N MET A 1 -3.66 13.39 -27.69
CA MET A 1 -4.73 14.39 -27.82
C MET A 1 -4.13 15.71 -27.35
N SER A 2 -4.00 16.73 -28.24
CA SER A 2 -3.33 17.99 -27.90
C SER A 2 -4.22 18.87 -27.02
N MET A 3 -3.72 19.28 -25.87
CA MET A 3 -4.35 20.32 -25.05
C MET A 3 -3.91 21.70 -25.55
N LEU A 4 -4.86 22.61 -25.71
CA LEU A 4 -4.61 24.03 -25.94
C LEU A 4 -4.10 24.67 -24.63
N PRO A 5 -3.11 25.57 -24.66
CA PRO A 5 -2.63 26.29 -23.49
C PRO A 5 -3.42 27.57 -23.27
N GLY A 6 -3.83 27.88 -22.03
CA GLY A 6 -4.20 29.25 -21.66
C GLY A 6 -5.40 29.48 -20.73
N GLU A 7 -5.92 28.51 -19.99
CA GLU A 7 -6.91 28.80 -18.93
C GLU A 7 -6.34 28.48 -17.54
N SER A 8 -6.26 29.50 -16.68
CA SER A 8 -6.05 29.30 -15.24
C SER A 8 -7.26 28.55 -14.70
N ALA A 9 -7.11 27.25 -14.41
CA ALA A 9 -8.17 26.47 -13.80
C ALA A 9 -8.30 26.88 -12.34
N ARG A 10 -9.23 27.79 -12.03
CA ARG A 10 -9.81 27.83 -10.69
C ARG A 10 -10.46 26.46 -10.45
N LEU A 11 -10.36 25.92 -9.23
CA LEU A 11 -11.20 24.80 -8.80
C LEU A 11 -12.64 25.17 -9.21
N PRO A 12 -13.32 24.37 -10.07
CA PRO A 12 -14.69 24.69 -10.41
C PRO A 12 -15.51 24.59 -9.12
N ASP A 13 -16.09 25.70 -8.70
CA ASP A 13 -17.11 25.84 -7.64
C ASP A 13 -18.37 25.02 -8.00
N GLY A 14 -18.24 23.70 -8.10
CA GLY A 14 -19.30 22.81 -8.52
C GLY A 14 -19.46 21.68 -7.53
N GLU A 15 -20.51 21.75 -6.71
CA GLU A 15 -21.05 20.69 -5.84
C GLU A 15 -21.37 19.36 -6.57
N GLY A 16 -20.97 19.17 -7.84
CA GLY A 16 -21.29 18.01 -8.68
C GLY A 16 -20.11 17.18 -9.22
N VAL A 17 -18.84 17.64 -9.13
CA VAL A 17 -17.70 16.84 -9.64
C VAL A 17 -17.24 15.84 -8.59
N VAL A 18 -17.31 14.55 -8.94
CA VAL A 18 -16.84 13.43 -8.09
C VAL A 18 -15.33 13.23 -8.26
N LEU A 19 -14.60 13.24 -7.14
CA LEU A 19 -13.19 12.89 -7.03
C LEU A 19 -13.00 11.47 -6.45
N PRO A 20 -11.96 10.73 -6.87
CA PRO A 20 -11.06 11.09 -7.98
C PRO A 20 -11.80 11.01 -9.31
N ARG A 21 -11.41 11.88 -10.25
CA ARG A 21 -11.92 11.82 -11.62
C ARG A 21 -11.58 10.45 -12.22
N PRO A 22 -12.53 9.75 -12.86
CA PRO A 22 -12.26 8.42 -13.39
C PRO A 22 -11.15 8.45 -14.44
N ILE A 23 -10.19 7.52 -14.32
CA ILE A 23 -9.22 7.22 -15.35
C ILE A 23 -9.87 6.25 -16.34
N ALA A 24 -10.22 6.76 -17.52
CA ALA A 24 -10.77 5.94 -18.60
C ALA A 24 -9.65 5.25 -19.38
N VAL A 25 -9.78 3.94 -19.57
CA VAL A 25 -8.82 3.09 -20.25
C VAL A 25 -9.51 2.36 -21.38
N ARG A 26 -8.91 2.42 -22.58
CA ARG A 26 -9.35 1.60 -23.71
C ARG A 26 -8.59 0.26 -23.70
N PRO A 27 -9.29 -0.88 -23.69
CA PRO A 27 -8.64 -2.19 -23.57
C PRO A 27 -7.64 -2.53 -24.68
N ASP A 28 -7.78 -1.93 -25.86
CA ASP A 28 -6.88 -2.10 -27.02
C ASP A 28 -5.63 -1.22 -26.94
N ALA A 29 -5.61 -0.22 -26.06
CA ALA A 29 -4.48 0.71 -25.89
C ALA A 29 -3.46 0.26 -24.84
N ILE A 30 -3.75 -0.81 -24.10
CA ILE A 30 -2.91 -1.31 -23.00
C ILE A 30 -2.88 -2.83 -23.00
N ASP A 31 -1.91 -3.41 -22.30
CA ASP A 31 -1.98 -4.82 -21.95
C ASP A 31 -2.95 -5.02 -20.78
N ALA A 32 -4.16 -5.48 -21.13
CA ALA A 32 -5.29 -5.65 -20.24
C ALA A 32 -5.11 -6.79 -19.21
N VAL A 33 -4.14 -7.69 -19.39
CA VAL A 33 -3.81 -8.75 -18.43
C VAL A 33 -2.74 -8.30 -17.44
N SER A 34 -1.77 -7.50 -17.88
CA SER A 34 -0.72 -6.98 -17.00
C SER A 34 -1.13 -5.74 -16.21
N THR A 35 -2.13 -5.00 -16.71
CA THR A 35 -2.64 -3.79 -16.06
C THR A 35 -3.63 -4.15 -14.95
N GLU A 36 -3.31 -3.71 -13.74
CA GLU A 36 -4.09 -3.99 -12.53
C GLU A 36 -4.84 -2.75 -12.06
N TRP A 37 -5.99 -2.97 -11.42
CA TRP A 37 -6.72 -1.96 -10.68
C TRP A 37 -6.78 -2.37 -9.21
N LEU A 38 -6.82 -1.39 -8.31
CA LEU A 38 -6.96 -1.54 -6.87
C LEU A 38 -8.12 -0.67 -6.42
N LEU A 39 -8.91 -1.06 -5.43
CA LEU A 39 -9.81 -0.21 -4.65
C LEU A 39 -9.57 -0.55 -3.18
N THR A 40 -9.45 0.43 -2.30
CA THR A 40 -9.29 0.19 -0.85
C THR A 40 -10.52 0.63 -0.09
N ASN A 41 -10.78 -0.01 1.04
CA ASN A 41 -11.88 0.36 1.94
C ASN A 41 -11.43 1.26 3.10
N GLY A 42 -10.14 1.66 3.15
CA GLY A 42 -9.60 2.52 4.21
C GLY A 42 -9.52 1.86 5.59
N ILE A 43 -9.64 0.53 5.68
CA ILE A 43 -9.41 -0.25 6.92
C ILE A 43 -8.43 -1.40 6.70
N GLY A 44 -7.62 -1.34 5.64
CA GLY A 44 -6.68 -2.38 5.23
C GLY A 44 -7.25 -3.43 4.27
N GLY A 45 -8.57 -3.48 4.10
CA GLY A 45 -9.22 -4.29 3.08
C GLY A 45 -9.16 -3.64 1.69
N PHE A 46 -9.28 -4.46 0.66
CA PHE A 46 -9.17 -4.02 -0.73
C PHE A 46 -9.91 -4.94 -1.71
N ALA A 47 -10.07 -4.47 -2.93
CA ALA A 47 -10.46 -5.25 -4.10
C ALA A 47 -9.46 -4.96 -5.21
N MET A 48 -8.97 -5.99 -5.89
CA MET A 48 -8.02 -5.81 -6.97
C MET A 48 -8.12 -6.94 -8.01
N GLY A 49 -7.66 -6.64 -9.22
CA GLY A 49 -7.58 -7.61 -10.30
C GLY A 49 -7.04 -6.99 -11.58
N THR A 50 -7.05 -7.77 -12.66
CA THR A 50 -6.70 -7.28 -14.00
C THR A 50 -7.89 -6.60 -14.68
N LEU A 51 -7.63 -5.82 -15.73
CA LEU A 51 -8.67 -5.20 -16.54
C LEU A 51 -9.66 -6.21 -17.11
N LEU A 52 -9.17 -7.39 -17.55
CA LEU A 52 -9.98 -8.45 -18.15
C LEU A 52 -10.71 -9.33 -17.13
N GLY A 53 -10.46 -9.14 -15.83
CA GLY A 53 -10.95 -10.05 -14.80
C GLY A 53 -10.24 -11.41 -14.80
N VAL A 54 -9.10 -11.55 -15.51
CA VAL A 54 -8.22 -12.72 -15.44
C VAL A 54 -7.42 -12.63 -14.15
N PRO A 55 -7.59 -13.54 -13.18
CA PRO A 55 -6.77 -13.56 -11.98
C PRO A 55 -5.34 -13.97 -12.34
N THR A 56 -4.35 -13.17 -11.96
CA THR A 56 -2.92 -13.48 -12.23
C THR A 56 -2.07 -13.53 -10.97
N ARG A 57 -2.59 -13.08 -9.83
CA ARG A 57 -1.96 -13.11 -8.51
C ARG A 57 -2.87 -13.76 -7.47
N ARG A 58 -2.29 -14.35 -6.43
CA ARG A 58 -3.05 -14.89 -5.29
C ARG A 58 -3.83 -13.83 -4.50
N TYR A 59 -3.47 -12.56 -4.69
CA TYR A 59 -4.07 -11.39 -4.06
C TYR A 59 -5.27 -10.82 -4.81
N HIS A 60 -5.56 -11.32 -6.02
CA HIS A 60 -6.73 -10.88 -6.78
C HIS A 60 -8.03 -11.33 -6.10
N GLY A 61 -8.96 -10.40 -5.95
CA GLY A 61 -10.17 -10.58 -5.16
C GLY A 61 -11.12 -9.41 -5.35
N LEU A 62 -12.43 -9.69 -5.38
CA LEU A 62 -13.46 -8.65 -5.39
C LEU A 62 -13.77 -8.15 -3.97
N LEU A 63 -13.43 -8.94 -2.94
CA LEU A 63 -13.40 -8.52 -1.54
C LEU A 63 -12.27 -9.26 -0.81
N VAL A 64 -11.18 -8.54 -0.54
CA VAL A 64 -10.14 -8.92 0.42
C VAL A 64 -10.42 -8.14 1.71
N ALA A 65 -10.84 -8.85 2.75
CA ALA A 65 -11.33 -8.25 3.99
C ALA A 65 -10.23 -8.24 5.06
N ALA A 66 -10.02 -7.10 5.71
CA ALA A 66 -9.17 -7.01 6.91
C ALA A 66 -10.02 -7.34 8.15
N MET A 67 -9.80 -8.52 8.75
CA MET A 67 -10.63 -9.00 9.85
C MET A 67 -10.29 -8.33 11.18
N ARG A 68 -9.06 -7.80 11.31
CA ARG A 68 -8.63 -6.93 12.42
C ARG A 68 -7.87 -5.75 11.81
N PRO A 69 -8.54 -4.63 11.45
CA PRO A 69 -7.90 -3.54 10.72
C PRO A 69 -6.54 -3.10 11.29
N PRO A 70 -5.49 -3.00 10.44
CA PRO A 70 -5.47 -3.28 9.00
C PRO A 70 -5.03 -4.71 8.60
N ILE A 71 -4.87 -5.59 9.58
CA ILE A 71 -4.25 -6.92 9.48
C ILE A 71 -5.30 -8.06 9.40
N ASP A 72 -4.83 -9.32 9.45
CA ASP A 72 -5.65 -10.53 9.30
C ASP A 72 -6.50 -10.52 8.02
N ARG A 73 -5.83 -10.30 6.89
CA ARG A 73 -6.53 -10.16 5.61
C ARG A 73 -6.93 -11.52 5.05
N ILE A 74 -8.17 -11.62 4.56
CA ILE A 74 -8.69 -12.82 3.91
C ILE A 74 -9.22 -12.50 2.51
N VAL A 75 -8.99 -13.38 1.53
CA VAL A 75 -9.71 -13.33 0.26
C VAL A 75 -11.08 -13.95 0.49
N ALA A 76 -12.12 -13.11 0.62
CA ALA A 76 -13.46 -13.56 0.92
C ALA A 76 -14.21 -13.91 -0.38
N LEU A 77 -14.50 -12.89 -1.20
CA LEU A 77 -15.06 -13.06 -2.54
C LEU A 77 -13.93 -12.93 -3.56
N HIS A 78 -13.56 -14.03 -4.21
CA HIS A 78 -12.46 -14.06 -5.16
C HIS A 78 -12.87 -13.42 -6.49
N SER A 79 -13.91 -13.95 -7.13
CA SER A 79 -14.36 -13.47 -8.44
C SER A 79 -15.84 -13.76 -8.67
N MET A 80 -16.35 -13.29 -9.80
CA MET A 80 -17.66 -13.63 -10.32
C MET A 80 -17.43 -14.28 -11.69
N ASP A 81 -18.14 -15.38 -11.95
CA ASP A 81 -18.32 -15.93 -13.29
C ASP A 81 -19.61 -15.34 -13.87
N GLU A 82 -19.50 -14.55 -14.94
CA GLU A 82 -20.62 -13.83 -15.54
C GLU A 82 -20.91 -14.29 -16.97
N LEU A 83 -21.89 -15.19 -17.11
CA LEU A 83 -22.35 -15.68 -18.39
C LEU A 83 -23.56 -14.89 -18.89
N VAL A 84 -23.40 -14.27 -20.06
CA VAL A 84 -24.46 -13.60 -20.81
C VAL A 84 -25.00 -14.54 -21.87
N VAL A 85 -26.32 -14.71 -21.91
CA VAL A 85 -27.05 -15.46 -22.94
C VAL A 85 -28.01 -14.51 -23.64
N ILE A 86 -27.83 -14.30 -24.94
CA ILE A 86 -28.66 -13.41 -25.76
C ILE A 86 -29.51 -14.25 -26.70
N ASP A 87 -30.82 -14.07 -26.60
CA ASP A 87 -31.79 -14.64 -27.52
C ASP A 87 -31.69 -13.95 -28.89
N ARG A 88 -31.46 -14.75 -29.93
CA ARG A 88 -31.35 -14.29 -31.33
C ARG A 88 -32.57 -14.68 -32.17
N GLY A 89 -33.67 -15.09 -31.54
CA GLY A 89 -34.91 -15.50 -32.21
C GLY A 89 -34.76 -16.86 -32.87
N SER A 90 -34.83 -16.91 -34.21
CA SER A 90 -34.66 -18.16 -34.97
C SER A 90 -33.22 -18.66 -35.04
N ALA A 91 -32.23 -17.82 -34.72
CA ALA A 91 -30.83 -18.21 -34.65
C ALA A 91 -30.46 -18.74 -33.27
N ALA A 92 -29.38 -19.54 -33.20
CA ALA A 92 -28.86 -20.06 -31.94
C ALA A 92 -28.53 -18.92 -30.95
N GLU A 93 -28.80 -19.16 -29.67
CA GLU A 93 -28.47 -18.23 -28.58
C GLU A 93 -26.97 -17.88 -28.61
N ARG A 94 -26.66 -16.59 -28.40
CA ARG A 94 -25.27 -16.19 -28.17
C ARG A 94 -24.95 -16.35 -26.70
N ARG A 95 -23.94 -17.17 -26.40
CA ARG A 95 -23.37 -17.32 -25.05
C ARG A 95 -22.00 -16.66 -25.00
N THR A 96 -21.81 -15.73 -24.07
CA THR A 96 -20.54 -15.01 -23.88
C THR A 96 -20.26 -14.88 -22.39
N ASN A 97 -19.15 -15.44 -21.92
CA ASN A 97 -18.64 -15.16 -20.58
C ASN A 97 -17.86 -13.84 -20.62
N LEU A 98 -18.16 -12.93 -19.69
CA LEU A 98 -17.48 -11.63 -19.57
C LEU A 98 -16.13 -11.75 -18.86
N THR A 99 -16.02 -12.70 -17.93
CA THR A 99 -14.76 -12.99 -17.24
C THR A 99 -13.95 -14.02 -18.02
N ARG A 100 -12.64 -13.96 -17.86
CA ARG A 100 -11.68 -14.84 -18.54
C ARG A 100 -10.78 -15.51 -17.52
N PHE A 101 -11.16 -16.68 -17.05
CA PHE A 101 -10.29 -17.48 -16.19
C PHE A 101 -9.25 -18.26 -17.01
N HIS A 102 -8.13 -18.56 -16.37
CA HIS A 102 -7.09 -19.42 -16.92
C HIS A 102 -6.95 -20.64 -16.00
N PHE A 103 -7.22 -21.83 -16.53
CA PHE A 103 -7.17 -23.09 -15.80
C PHE A 103 -5.97 -23.96 -16.22
N GLU A 104 -5.58 -24.94 -15.40
CA GLU A 104 -4.45 -25.86 -15.65
C GLU A 104 -4.55 -26.63 -16.97
N ASP A 105 -5.77 -26.96 -17.41
CA ASP A 105 -6.06 -27.69 -18.63
C ASP A 105 -6.13 -26.80 -19.89
N ALA A 106 -6.18 -25.48 -19.71
CA ALA A 106 -6.23 -24.54 -20.81
C ALA A 106 -4.82 -24.35 -21.42
N ARG A 107 -4.73 -24.52 -22.74
CA ARG A 107 -3.47 -24.35 -23.49
C ARG A 107 -3.06 -22.90 -23.67
N GLU A 108 -4.03 -21.99 -23.77
CA GLU A 108 -3.81 -20.59 -24.10
C GLU A 108 -4.33 -19.65 -23.03
N ARG A 109 -3.55 -18.60 -22.81
CA ARG A 109 -3.82 -17.53 -21.85
C ARG A 109 -4.77 -16.51 -22.47
N PRO A 110 -5.87 -16.13 -21.81
CA PRO A 110 -6.71 -15.05 -22.31
C PRO A 110 -5.95 -13.72 -22.28
N ARG A 111 -5.70 -13.12 -23.46
CA ARG A 111 -4.99 -11.83 -23.58
C ARG A 111 -5.87 -10.65 -23.95
N ALA A 112 -7.10 -10.92 -24.39
CA ALA A 112 -8.06 -9.89 -24.79
C ALA A 112 -9.49 -10.37 -24.56
N HIS A 113 -10.42 -9.42 -24.47
CA HIS A 113 -11.85 -9.71 -24.47
C HIS A 113 -12.53 -8.88 -25.57
N PRO A 114 -13.00 -9.49 -26.67
CA PRO A 114 -13.53 -8.74 -27.82
C PRO A 114 -14.78 -7.92 -27.50
N ALA A 115 -15.53 -8.31 -26.46
CA ALA A 115 -16.67 -7.53 -26.01
C ALA A 115 -16.32 -6.39 -25.04
N LEU A 116 -15.13 -6.35 -24.44
CA LEU A 116 -14.78 -5.28 -23.50
C LEU A 116 -14.40 -4.05 -24.31
N VAL A 117 -15.19 -2.97 -24.19
CA VAL A 117 -15.03 -1.75 -24.99
C VAL A 117 -14.55 -0.56 -24.17
N GLY A 118 -14.58 -0.66 -22.84
CA GLY A 118 -14.08 0.39 -21.97
C GLY A 118 -13.98 -0.03 -20.52
N PHE A 119 -13.07 0.61 -19.81
CA PHE A 119 -12.91 0.52 -18.37
C PHE A 119 -12.68 1.91 -17.77
N GLU A 120 -13.21 2.14 -16.57
CA GLU A 120 -12.95 3.35 -15.80
C GLU A 120 -12.58 2.99 -14.37
N ARG A 121 -11.52 3.64 -13.85
CA ARG A 121 -11.16 3.62 -12.43
C ARG A 121 -11.32 5.00 -11.83
N GLY A 122 -12.40 5.21 -11.09
CA GLY A 122 -12.62 6.35 -10.18
C GLY A 122 -12.79 5.86 -8.75
N ALA A 123 -13.67 6.44 -7.94
CA ALA A 123 -14.05 5.87 -6.63
C ALA A 123 -14.69 4.45 -6.74
N GLN A 124 -15.02 4.03 -7.96
CA GLN A 124 -15.55 2.73 -8.34
C GLN A 124 -14.79 2.25 -9.59
N CYS A 125 -14.83 0.94 -9.84
CA CYS A 125 -14.41 0.37 -11.12
C CYS A 125 -15.65 0.14 -12.01
N VAL A 126 -15.58 0.53 -13.27
CA VAL A 126 -16.67 0.36 -14.23
C VAL A 126 -16.14 -0.30 -15.50
N TRP A 127 -16.73 -1.43 -15.88
CA TRP A 127 -16.47 -2.11 -17.14
C TRP A 127 -17.67 -1.94 -18.06
N ARG A 128 -17.41 -1.69 -19.34
CA ARG A 128 -18.44 -1.62 -20.37
C ARG A 128 -18.19 -2.66 -21.44
N TYR A 129 -19.22 -3.46 -21.70
CA TYR A 129 -19.21 -4.50 -22.69
C TYR A 129 -20.24 -4.25 -23.78
N LEU A 130 -19.91 -4.66 -25.00
CA LEU A 130 -20.81 -4.69 -26.14
C LEU A 130 -20.82 -6.09 -26.76
N VAL A 131 -21.96 -6.78 -26.67
CA VAL A 131 -22.15 -8.14 -27.21
C VAL A 131 -23.38 -8.13 -28.09
N ASP A 132 -23.24 -8.34 -29.40
CA ASP A 132 -24.37 -8.36 -30.35
C ASP A 132 -25.32 -7.15 -30.26
N GLY A 133 -24.79 -5.95 -30.02
CA GLY A 133 -25.59 -4.74 -29.85
C GLY A 133 -26.25 -4.60 -28.47
N VAL A 134 -26.05 -5.55 -27.55
CA VAL A 134 -26.41 -5.43 -26.14
C VAL A 134 -25.27 -4.76 -25.38
N THR A 135 -25.58 -3.66 -24.69
CA THR A 135 -24.64 -2.97 -23.82
C THR A 135 -24.79 -3.47 -22.39
N ILE A 136 -23.67 -3.82 -21.77
CA ILE A 136 -23.62 -4.28 -20.37
C ILE A 136 -22.61 -3.42 -19.62
N GLU A 137 -23.05 -2.76 -18.57
CA GLU A 137 -22.17 -2.09 -17.62
C GLU A 137 -22.07 -2.93 -16.35
N LYS A 138 -20.84 -3.25 -15.92
CA LYS A 138 -20.53 -3.83 -14.61
C LYS A 138 -19.85 -2.74 -13.78
N ARG A 139 -20.37 -2.47 -12.58
CA ARG A 139 -19.82 -1.50 -11.63
C ARG A 139 -19.48 -2.22 -10.34
N LEU A 140 -18.24 -2.06 -9.87
CA LEU A 140 -17.78 -2.58 -8.59
C LEU A 140 -17.54 -1.41 -7.63
N HIS A 141 -18.14 -1.50 -6.45
CA HIS A 141 -17.98 -0.54 -5.38
C HIS A 141 -17.56 -1.25 -4.10
N LEU A 142 -16.41 -0.86 -3.58
CA LEU A 142 -15.93 -1.29 -2.26
C LEU A 142 -16.24 -0.16 -1.27
N PHE A 143 -17.03 -0.46 -0.25
CA PHE A 143 -17.50 0.54 0.72
C PHE A 143 -16.38 0.97 1.64
N HIS A 144 -16.21 2.27 1.86
CA HIS A 144 -15.25 2.78 2.83
C HIS A 144 -15.65 2.43 4.27
N GLY A 145 -14.67 2.07 5.11
CA GLY A 145 -14.86 1.69 6.51
C GLY A 145 -15.46 0.31 6.74
N ARG A 146 -15.70 -0.48 5.67
CA ARG A 146 -16.45 -1.75 5.75
C ARG A 146 -15.83 -2.83 4.86
N ASN A 147 -15.83 -4.06 5.31
CA ASN A 147 -15.50 -5.23 4.49
C ASN A 147 -16.74 -5.67 3.69
N ALA A 148 -17.16 -4.79 2.77
CA ALA A 148 -18.36 -4.94 1.97
C ALA A 148 -18.13 -4.49 0.53
N VAL A 149 -18.64 -5.26 -0.42
CA VAL A 149 -18.61 -4.95 -1.86
C VAL A 149 -20.00 -5.04 -2.48
N GLU A 150 -20.31 -4.09 -3.36
CA GLU A 150 -21.45 -4.13 -4.27
C GLU A 150 -20.96 -4.29 -5.71
N ILE A 151 -21.58 -5.21 -6.45
CA ILE A 151 -21.36 -5.41 -7.88
C ILE A 151 -22.70 -5.24 -8.59
N ARG A 152 -22.83 -4.15 -9.34
CA ARG A 152 -24.05 -3.81 -10.07
C ARG A 152 -23.87 -4.01 -11.56
N TYR A 153 -24.84 -4.69 -12.16
CA TYR A 153 -24.95 -4.93 -13.60
C TYR A 153 -26.10 -4.10 -14.15
N SER A 154 -25.88 -3.42 -15.26
CA SER A 154 -26.91 -2.75 -16.04
C SER A 154 -26.88 -3.26 -17.47
N VAL A 155 -27.98 -3.85 -17.93
CA VAL A 155 -28.12 -4.45 -19.25
C VAL A 155 -29.13 -3.65 -20.06
N ARG A 156 -28.69 -3.08 -21.19
CA ARG A 156 -29.56 -2.44 -22.18
C ARG A 156 -29.57 -3.28 -23.44
N ALA A 157 -30.73 -3.86 -23.74
CA ALA A 157 -30.91 -4.86 -24.79
C ALA A 157 -32.15 -4.57 -25.65
N PRO A 158 -32.16 -3.48 -26.45
CA PRO A 158 -33.33 -3.10 -27.23
C PRO A 158 -33.74 -4.21 -28.20
N GLY A 159 -34.98 -4.67 -28.10
CA GLY A 159 -35.52 -5.74 -28.95
C GLY A 159 -34.88 -7.12 -28.75
N ARG A 160 -34.12 -7.35 -27.66
CA ARG A 160 -33.45 -8.63 -27.38
C ARG A 160 -33.76 -9.09 -25.95
N ARG A 161 -34.04 -10.39 -25.79
CA ARG A 161 -34.07 -11.02 -24.46
C ARG A 161 -32.66 -11.44 -24.08
N VAL A 162 -32.26 -11.12 -22.86
CA VAL A 162 -30.92 -11.39 -22.34
C VAL A 162 -31.05 -12.03 -20.98
N ARG A 163 -30.38 -13.15 -20.76
CA ARG A 163 -30.22 -13.75 -19.45
C ARG A 163 -28.79 -13.55 -18.98
N LEU A 164 -28.64 -13.12 -17.73
CA LEU A 164 -27.35 -12.99 -17.07
C LEU A 164 -27.30 -13.98 -15.90
N HIS A 165 -26.31 -14.86 -15.93
CA HIS A 165 -25.98 -15.78 -14.85
C HIS A 165 -24.78 -15.21 -14.09
N LEU A 166 -24.93 -15.08 -12.78
CA LEU A 166 -23.97 -14.46 -11.87
C LEU A 166 -23.57 -15.46 -10.79
N ARG A 167 -22.42 -16.10 -10.97
CA ARG A 167 -21.93 -17.14 -10.06
C ARG A 167 -20.74 -16.62 -9.24
N PRO A 168 -20.92 -16.38 -7.93
CA PRO A 168 -19.79 -16.01 -7.07
C PRO A 168 -18.84 -17.19 -6.86
N LEU A 169 -17.54 -16.91 -6.92
CA LEU A 169 -16.47 -17.81 -6.53
C LEU A 169 -15.87 -17.32 -5.20
N VAL A 170 -15.90 -18.19 -4.19
CA VAL A 170 -15.57 -17.91 -2.80
C VAL A 170 -14.28 -18.64 -2.44
N ALA A 171 -13.38 -17.94 -1.76
CA ALA A 171 -12.10 -18.51 -1.31
C ALA A 171 -12.04 -18.69 0.22
N LEU A 172 -12.51 -17.70 1.00
CA LEU A 172 -12.48 -17.67 2.48
C LEU A 172 -11.16 -18.19 3.08
N ARG A 173 -10.04 -17.70 2.55
CA ARG A 173 -8.69 -18.10 2.95
C ARG A 173 -7.84 -16.91 3.35
N ASP A 174 -6.74 -17.19 4.05
CA ASP A 174 -5.66 -16.22 4.24
C ASP A 174 -5.17 -15.70 2.86
N PHE A 175 -4.87 -14.40 2.79
CA PHE A 175 -4.51 -13.74 1.54
C PHE A 175 -3.10 -14.05 1.03
N HIS A 176 -2.18 -14.50 1.90
CA HIS A 176 -0.86 -14.98 1.50
C HIS A 176 -0.86 -16.43 1.05
N SER A 177 -1.89 -17.20 1.38
CA SER A 177 -1.96 -18.64 1.09
C SER A 177 -2.86 -18.94 -0.12
N LEU A 178 -2.74 -20.13 -0.71
CA LEU A 178 -3.68 -20.66 -1.71
C LEU A 178 -4.42 -21.87 -1.14
N ARG A 179 -5.64 -22.11 -1.63
CA ARG A 179 -6.44 -23.28 -1.25
C ARG A 179 -6.48 -24.30 -2.38
N ARG A 180 -6.43 -25.58 -2.01
CA ARG A 180 -6.75 -26.72 -2.89
C ARG A 180 -7.91 -27.50 -2.31
N LYS A 181 -8.69 -28.13 -3.17
CA LYS A 181 -9.76 -29.04 -2.77
C LYS A 181 -9.13 -30.22 -2.05
N ALA A 182 -9.51 -30.43 -0.79
CA ALA A 182 -9.07 -31.62 -0.05
C ALA A 182 -9.57 -32.89 -0.76
N THR A 183 -8.67 -33.84 -1.03
CA THR A 183 -9.06 -35.20 -1.39
C THR A 183 -9.67 -35.89 -0.16
N PRO A 184 -10.89 -36.45 -0.25
CA PRO A 184 -11.47 -37.16 0.88
C PRO A 184 -10.68 -38.46 1.11
N ASP A 185 -9.90 -38.52 2.19
CA ASP A 185 -9.48 -39.79 2.78
C ASP A 185 -9.31 -39.66 4.31
N ALA A 186 -9.72 -40.72 5.01
CA ALA A 186 -9.79 -40.92 6.48
C ALA A 186 -11.00 -40.35 7.25
N SER A 187 -12.11 -41.10 7.17
CA SER A 187 -13.06 -41.44 8.25
C SER A 187 -13.33 -40.41 9.38
N VAL A 188 -14.49 -39.78 9.34
CA VAL A 188 -15.20 -39.33 10.57
C VAL A 188 -16.63 -39.85 10.52
N GLY A 189 -16.98 -40.65 11.52
CA GLY A 189 -18.23 -41.41 11.62
C GLY A 189 -19.48 -40.54 11.74
N ALA A 190 -20.56 -41.03 11.16
CA ALA A 190 -21.90 -40.44 11.19
C ALA A 190 -22.54 -40.56 12.59
N VAL A 191 -23.26 -39.51 13.02
CA VAL A 191 -24.31 -39.56 14.05
C VAL A 191 -25.52 -38.79 13.53
N ASP A 192 -26.70 -39.34 13.83
CA ASP A 192 -28.01 -39.09 13.25
C ASP A 192 -28.53 -37.65 13.26
N GLY A 193 -29.23 -37.33 12.16
CA GLY A 193 -30.49 -36.57 12.20
C GLY A 193 -30.40 -35.06 12.00
N THR A 194 -30.55 -34.63 10.75
CA THR A 194 -30.79 -33.23 10.30
C THR A 194 -29.58 -32.32 10.17
N VAL A 195 -28.58 -32.76 9.40
CA VAL A 195 -27.58 -31.88 8.78
C VAL A 195 -27.36 -32.36 7.35
N ILE A 196 -27.44 -31.46 6.37
CA ILE A 196 -26.95 -31.75 5.02
C ILE A 196 -25.41 -31.64 5.08
N ASN A 197 -24.77 -32.67 5.63
CA ASN A 197 -23.32 -32.81 5.63
C ASN A 197 -22.89 -33.46 4.32
N ALA A 198 -22.37 -32.65 3.39
CA ALA A 198 -21.49 -33.15 2.35
C ALA A 198 -20.05 -32.96 2.84
N THR A 199 -19.56 -33.95 3.60
CA THR A 199 -18.15 -34.03 4.01
C THR A 199 -17.30 -34.39 2.81
N GLY A 200 -16.74 -33.34 2.22
CA GLY A 200 -15.66 -33.35 1.24
C GLY A 200 -14.92 -32.01 1.29
N GLY A 201 -14.54 -31.57 2.50
CA GLY A 201 -13.67 -30.43 2.77
C GLY A 201 -14.30 -29.03 2.60
N ALA A 202 -14.43 -28.32 3.72
CA ALA A 202 -14.23 -26.88 3.90
C ALA A 202 -15.38 -25.85 3.79
N PHE A 203 -16.55 -26.09 3.16
CA PHE A 203 -17.59 -25.03 3.06
C PHE A 203 -19.00 -25.47 3.47
N GLU A 204 -19.63 -24.69 4.35
CA GLU A 204 -21.05 -24.76 4.68
C GLU A 204 -21.79 -23.62 3.98
N CYS A 205 -22.98 -23.89 3.42
CA CYS A 205 -23.76 -22.86 2.75
C CYS A 205 -25.25 -22.96 3.09
N ARG A 206 -25.81 -21.85 3.57
CA ARG A 206 -27.21 -21.74 3.97
C ARG A 206 -27.92 -20.63 3.19
N ARG A 207 -29.11 -20.92 2.67
CA ARG A 207 -29.96 -19.91 2.02
C ARG A 207 -30.56 -18.96 3.07
N ILE A 208 -30.58 -17.66 2.78
CA ILE A 208 -31.17 -16.62 3.63
C ILE A 208 -31.98 -15.61 2.79
N GLY A 209 -33.31 -15.74 2.77
CA GLY A 209 -34.14 -14.88 1.93
C GLY A 209 -33.66 -14.85 0.48
N MET A 210 -33.21 -13.69 0.01
CA MET A 210 -32.66 -13.49 -1.33
C MET A 210 -31.14 -13.76 -1.46
N GLY A 211 -30.45 -14.19 -0.41
CA GLY A 211 -29.00 -14.47 -0.41
C GLY A 211 -28.58 -15.84 0.14
N VAL A 212 -27.28 -16.01 0.33
CA VAL A 212 -26.65 -17.17 0.96
C VAL A 212 -25.65 -16.70 2.02
N VAL A 213 -25.45 -17.50 3.04
CA VAL A 213 -24.33 -17.40 3.96
C VAL A 213 -23.41 -18.57 3.68
N VAL A 214 -22.15 -18.28 3.41
CA VAL A 214 -21.09 -19.27 3.18
C VAL A 214 -20.13 -19.19 4.36
N VAL A 215 -19.82 -20.32 4.98
CA VAL A 215 -18.90 -20.42 6.12
C VAL A 215 -17.83 -21.44 5.81
N SER A 216 -16.60 -21.14 6.18
CA SER A 216 -15.46 -22.04 6.10
C SER A 216 -14.62 -21.84 7.35
N GLU A 217 -14.42 -22.90 8.14
CA GLU A 217 -13.74 -22.83 9.44
C GLU A 217 -14.42 -21.78 10.35
N HIS A 218 -13.71 -20.71 10.71
CA HIS A 218 -14.19 -19.59 11.53
C HIS A 218 -14.51 -18.33 10.70
N ARG A 219 -14.53 -18.44 9.37
CA ARG A 219 -14.73 -17.31 8.44
C ARG A 219 -16.07 -17.42 7.75
N GLY A 220 -16.81 -16.30 7.67
CA GLY A 220 -18.13 -16.25 7.06
C GLY A 220 -18.24 -15.15 6.01
N LEU A 221 -19.01 -15.41 4.95
CA LEU A 221 -19.35 -14.46 3.90
C LEU A 221 -20.85 -14.50 3.63
N VAL A 222 -21.50 -13.35 3.70
CA VAL A 222 -22.89 -13.16 3.31
C VAL A 222 -22.94 -12.63 1.89
N ILE A 223 -23.67 -13.29 1.00
CA ILE A 223 -23.88 -12.86 -0.39
C ILE A 223 -25.39 -12.70 -0.64
N THR A 224 -25.84 -11.50 -0.95
CA THR A 224 -27.24 -11.22 -1.31
C THR A 224 -27.34 -10.65 -2.71
N SER A 225 -28.52 -10.75 -3.32
CA SER A 225 -28.78 -10.12 -4.61
C SER A 225 -30.23 -9.69 -4.71
N ASP A 226 -30.51 -8.65 -5.51
CA ASP A 226 -31.86 -8.27 -5.94
C ASP A 226 -32.38 -9.12 -7.12
N ALA A 227 -31.55 -10.03 -7.64
CA ALA A 227 -31.93 -10.95 -8.72
C ALA A 227 -33.11 -11.84 -8.28
N PRO A 228 -34.09 -12.08 -9.17
CA PRO A 228 -35.33 -12.77 -8.82
C PRO A 228 -35.14 -14.26 -8.55
N ARG A 229 -34.03 -14.86 -8.98
CA ARG A 229 -33.77 -16.30 -8.88
C ARG A 229 -32.36 -16.58 -8.41
N PHE A 230 -32.24 -17.57 -7.54
CA PHE A 230 -30.98 -18.20 -7.15
C PHE A 230 -31.10 -19.71 -7.36
N ARG A 231 -30.19 -20.29 -8.13
CA ARG A 231 -30.08 -21.74 -8.30
C ARG A 231 -28.95 -22.25 -7.43
N THR A 232 -29.27 -23.12 -6.47
CA THR A 232 -28.24 -23.86 -5.73
C THR A 232 -27.56 -24.82 -6.69
N ASP A 233 -26.25 -24.64 -6.84
CA ASP A 233 -25.42 -25.41 -7.76
C ASP A 233 -23.98 -25.40 -7.23
N GLN A 234 -23.83 -26.03 -6.06
CA GLN A 234 -22.61 -25.98 -5.27
C GLN A 234 -21.52 -26.84 -5.91
N ALA A 235 -20.36 -26.25 -6.16
CA ALA A 235 -19.28 -26.95 -6.85
C ALA A 235 -17.90 -26.41 -6.46
N TRP A 236 -16.89 -27.26 -6.63
CA TRP A 236 -15.50 -26.84 -6.67
C TRP A 236 -15.10 -26.54 -8.11
N TRP A 237 -14.41 -25.41 -8.29
CA TRP A 237 -13.77 -24.96 -9.52
C TRP A 237 -12.28 -25.15 -9.35
N THR A 238 -11.72 -26.17 -9.99
CA THR A 238 -10.35 -26.62 -9.72
C THR A 238 -9.36 -26.13 -10.76
N GLY A 239 -8.13 -25.87 -10.34
CA GLY A 239 -6.99 -25.63 -11.22
C GLY A 239 -6.92 -24.23 -11.80
N LEU A 240 -7.44 -23.20 -11.10
CA LEU A 240 -7.24 -21.80 -11.52
C LEU A 240 -5.75 -21.44 -11.38
N ARG A 241 -5.16 -20.77 -12.38
CA ARG A 241 -3.72 -20.42 -12.42
C ARG A 241 -3.45 -18.95 -12.14
N TYR A 242 -2.40 -18.67 -11.37
CA TYR A 242 -1.85 -17.34 -11.10
C TYR A 242 -0.46 -17.18 -11.74
N GLU A 243 -0.44 -16.66 -12.96
CA GLU A 243 0.78 -16.59 -13.76
C GLU A 243 1.90 -15.78 -13.11
N ARG A 244 1.58 -14.68 -12.42
CA ARG A 244 2.59 -13.86 -11.73
C ARG A 244 3.22 -14.61 -10.57
N GLU A 245 2.48 -15.48 -9.88
CA GLU A 245 3.05 -16.30 -8.82
C GLU A 245 3.90 -17.43 -9.40
N GLN A 246 3.49 -18.00 -10.54
CA GLN A 246 4.30 -18.98 -11.27
C GLN A 246 5.64 -18.38 -11.70
N ASP A 247 5.63 -17.17 -12.27
CA ASP A 247 6.84 -16.46 -12.68
C ASP A 247 7.77 -16.13 -11.49
N ARG A 248 7.19 -15.98 -10.28
CA ARG A 248 7.92 -15.76 -9.02
C ARG A 248 8.39 -17.05 -8.34
N GLY A 249 8.10 -18.22 -8.92
CA GLY A 249 8.43 -19.52 -8.34
C GLY A 249 7.63 -19.86 -7.07
N GLN A 250 6.43 -19.28 -6.91
CA GLN A 250 5.55 -19.50 -5.77
C GLN A 250 4.36 -20.39 -6.13
N ASP A 251 3.62 -20.90 -5.14
CA ASP A 251 2.35 -21.61 -5.42
C ASP A 251 1.43 -20.77 -6.31
N PHE A 252 0.95 -21.37 -7.38
CA PHE A 252 0.27 -20.63 -8.45
C PHE A 252 -1.03 -21.28 -8.89
N VAL A 253 -1.49 -22.33 -8.20
CA VAL A 253 -2.71 -23.04 -8.56
C VAL A 253 -3.66 -23.03 -7.37
N GLU A 254 -4.92 -22.66 -7.61
CA GLU A 254 -5.98 -22.60 -6.60
C GLU A 254 -7.26 -23.29 -7.07
N ASP A 255 -7.96 -23.89 -6.11
CA ASP A 255 -9.33 -24.35 -6.27
C ASP A 255 -10.28 -23.44 -5.49
N LEU A 256 -11.36 -23.01 -6.13
CA LEU A 256 -12.37 -22.12 -5.56
C LEU A 256 -13.70 -22.86 -5.39
N TRP A 257 -14.54 -22.37 -4.48
CA TRP A 257 -15.85 -22.96 -4.24
C TRP A 257 -16.96 -21.99 -4.64
N THR A 258 -18.10 -22.51 -5.10
CA THR A 258 -19.27 -21.68 -5.43
C THR A 258 -20.54 -22.16 -4.72
N PRO A 259 -21.40 -21.27 -4.21
CA PRO A 259 -22.70 -21.63 -3.63
C PRO A 259 -23.78 -21.92 -4.67
N GLY A 260 -23.58 -21.52 -5.93
CA GLY A 260 -24.59 -21.53 -6.97
C GLY A 260 -24.58 -20.23 -7.76
N GLU A 261 -25.68 -19.90 -8.42
CA GLU A 261 -25.76 -18.72 -9.29
C GLU A 261 -27.05 -17.93 -9.12
N PHE A 262 -26.94 -16.61 -9.20
CA PHE A 262 -28.06 -15.70 -9.35
C PHE A 262 -28.41 -15.55 -10.83
N THR A 263 -29.69 -15.44 -11.17
CA THR A 263 -30.12 -15.29 -12.56
C THR A 263 -31.10 -14.14 -12.70
N ILE A 264 -30.84 -13.27 -13.68
CA ILE A 264 -31.75 -12.22 -14.12
C ILE A 264 -32.05 -12.38 -15.61
N ASP A 265 -33.30 -12.15 -15.99
CA ASP A 265 -33.76 -12.12 -17.37
C ASP A 265 -34.21 -10.68 -17.71
N SER A 266 -33.70 -10.11 -18.79
CA SER A 266 -34.27 -8.89 -19.37
C SER A 266 -35.62 -9.25 -20.01
N GLN A 267 -36.62 -8.42 -19.75
CA GLN A 267 -37.96 -8.61 -20.31
C GLN A 267 -38.04 -8.18 -21.79
N GLY A 268 -36.90 -7.95 -22.46
CA GLY A 268 -36.86 -7.42 -23.84
C GLY A 268 -37.39 -5.99 -23.97
N MET A 269 -37.42 -5.23 -22.88
CA MET A 269 -37.92 -3.85 -22.84
C MET A 269 -36.82 -2.83 -23.18
N ASP A 270 -37.21 -1.63 -23.61
CA ASP A 270 -36.28 -0.55 -23.98
C ASP A 270 -35.55 0.10 -22.79
N HIS A 271 -35.99 -0.18 -21.56
CA HIS A 271 -35.30 0.28 -20.35
C HIS A 271 -34.23 -0.70 -19.87
N ALA A 272 -33.21 -0.16 -19.20
CA ALA A 272 -32.14 -0.96 -18.65
C ALA A 272 -32.65 -1.90 -17.54
N THR A 273 -32.30 -3.18 -17.64
CA THR A 273 -32.51 -4.16 -16.56
C THR A 273 -31.28 -4.12 -15.64
N THR A 274 -31.49 -4.06 -14.32
CA THR A 274 -30.37 -4.03 -13.36
C THR A 274 -30.40 -5.22 -12.41
N ALA A 275 -29.23 -5.73 -12.07
CA ALA A 275 -29.03 -6.70 -10.99
C ALA A 275 -27.85 -6.24 -10.11
N THR A 276 -27.96 -6.47 -8.82
CA THR A 276 -26.98 -6.10 -7.81
C THR A 276 -26.64 -7.36 -7.04
N VAL A 277 -25.36 -7.69 -6.95
CA VAL A 277 -24.82 -8.70 -6.03
C VAL A 277 -24.05 -7.95 -4.95
N TYR A 278 -24.35 -8.24 -3.71
CA TYR A 278 -23.72 -7.62 -2.55
C TYR A 278 -23.06 -8.72 -1.71
N ALA A 279 -21.82 -8.52 -1.30
CA ALA A 279 -21.07 -9.47 -0.49
C ALA A 279 -20.38 -8.78 0.69
N THR A 280 -20.43 -9.39 1.87
CA THR A 280 -19.89 -8.80 3.11
C THR A 280 -19.49 -9.85 4.14
N VAL A 281 -18.46 -9.55 4.92
CA VAL A 281 -18.15 -10.28 6.16
C VAL A 281 -18.62 -9.51 7.41
N ASP A 282 -19.00 -8.25 7.24
CA ASP A 282 -19.58 -7.37 8.27
C ASP A 282 -21.11 -7.27 8.14
N ALA A 283 -21.74 -6.48 9.02
CA ALA A 283 -23.09 -5.98 8.80
C ALA A 283 -23.18 -5.15 7.51
N ARG A 284 -24.36 -5.14 6.89
CA ARG A 284 -24.60 -4.32 5.69
C ARG A 284 -24.40 -2.82 6.02
N PRO A 285 -23.62 -2.07 5.23
CA PRO A 285 -23.49 -0.62 5.36
C PRO A 285 -24.86 0.05 5.34
N ALA A 286 -25.01 1.09 6.15
CA ALA A 286 -26.20 1.94 6.12
C ALA A 286 -26.24 2.82 4.86
N ASP A 287 -25.07 3.19 4.36
CA ASP A 287 -24.94 4.08 3.21
C ASP A 287 -25.14 3.35 1.88
N THR A 288 -25.70 4.08 0.93
CA THR A 288 -25.67 3.69 -0.48
C THR A 288 -24.28 3.94 -1.09
N PRO A 289 -23.92 3.25 -2.19
CA PRO A 289 -22.69 3.54 -2.92
C PRO A 289 -22.52 5.01 -3.33
N GLY A 290 -23.63 5.69 -3.65
CA GLY A 290 -23.61 7.09 -4.03
C GLY A 290 -23.20 8.01 -2.87
N GLU A 291 -23.76 7.78 -1.68
CA GLU A 291 -23.42 8.53 -0.46
C GLU A 291 -21.97 8.30 -0.04
N ASP A 292 -21.49 7.06 -0.13
CA ASP A 292 -20.09 6.74 0.18
C ASP A 292 -19.12 7.44 -0.77
N VAL A 293 -19.41 7.41 -2.08
CA VAL A 293 -18.64 8.13 -3.10
C VAL A 293 -18.61 9.64 -2.82
N GLN A 294 -19.73 10.24 -2.43
CA GLN A 294 -19.76 11.68 -2.14
C GLN A 294 -18.94 12.05 -0.92
N ARG A 295 -18.99 11.26 0.17
CA ARG A 295 -18.15 11.50 1.35
C ARG A 295 -16.66 11.41 1.03
N ARG A 296 -16.25 10.37 0.31
CA ARG A 296 -14.85 10.21 -0.12
C ARG A 296 -14.42 11.37 -1.01
N SER A 297 -15.28 11.77 -1.94
CA SER A 297 -15.01 12.93 -2.80
C SER A 297 -14.86 14.22 -2.00
N ALA A 298 -15.66 14.44 -0.96
CA ALA A 298 -15.54 15.61 -0.09
C ALA A 298 -14.21 15.62 0.67
N ARG A 299 -13.79 14.47 1.21
CA ARG A 299 -12.48 14.32 1.86
C ARG A 299 -11.33 14.64 0.89
N LEU A 300 -11.38 14.09 -0.33
CA LEU A 300 -10.35 14.35 -1.34
C LEU A 300 -10.29 15.81 -1.78
N ARG A 301 -11.43 16.50 -1.90
CA ARG A 301 -11.44 17.95 -2.18
C ARG A 301 -10.70 18.72 -1.09
N SER A 302 -10.97 18.41 0.18
CA SER A 302 -10.28 19.03 1.32
C SER A 302 -8.77 18.82 1.28
N MET A 303 -8.30 17.62 0.91
CA MET A 303 -6.87 17.34 0.74
C MET A 303 -6.24 18.15 -0.39
N VAL A 304 -6.89 18.21 -1.56
CA VAL A 304 -6.41 18.97 -2.72
C VAL A 304 -6.35 20.47 -2.41
N GLU A 305 -7.35 20.98 -1.71
CA GLU A 305 -7.36 22.36 -1.22
C GLU A 305 -6.22 22.62 -0.22
N GLY A 306 -5.92 21.65 0.66
CA GLY A 306 -4.78 21.69 1.58
C GLY A 306 -3.46 21.91 0.85
N VAL A 307 -3.16 21.05 -0.12
CA VAL A 307 -1.95 21.15 -0.95
C VAL A 307 -1.90 22.48 -1.71
N THR A 308 -3.04 22.88 -2.30
CA THR A 308 -3.11 24.12 -3.10
C THR A 308 -2.87 25.36 -2.24
N ARG A 309 -3.35 25.38 -0.99
CA ARG A 309 -3.04 26.45 -0.04
C ARG A 309 -1.55 26.47 0.31
N GLY A 310 -0.93 25.32 0.58
CA GLY A 310 0.50 25.23 0.91
C GLY A 310 1.39 25.84 -0.20
N VAL A 311 1.12 25.51 -1.46
CA VAL A 311 1.86 26.07 -2.61
C VAL A 311 1.72 27.60 -2.70
N ALA A 312 0.53 28.14 -2.43
CA ALA A 312 0.29 29.58 -2.50
C ALA A 312 1.03 30.40 -1.41
N HIS A 313 1.43 29.78 -0.30
CA HIS A 313 2.16 30.44 0.79
C HIS A 313 3.70 30.34 0.64
N GLY A 314 4.20 29.41 -0.17
CA GLY A 314 5.64 29.24 -0.42
C GLY A 314 6.24 30.24 -1.42
N ASP A 315 5.41 30.86 -2.27
CA ASP A 315 5.86 31.89 -3.21
C ASP A 315 5.91 33.27 -2.53
N SER A 316 7.11 33.66 -2.12
CA SER A 316 7.41 35.01 -1.60
C SER A 316 7.28 36.13 -2.64
N THR A 317 6.98 35.80 -3.90
CA THR A 317 6.69 36.73 -4.99
C THR A 317 5.18 36.86 -5.19
N GLY A 318 4.56 37.78 -4.46
CA GLY A 318 3.10 37.94 -4.39
C GLY A 318 2.35 37.90 -5.73
N ALA A 319 1.62 36.81 -5.95
CA ALA A 319 0.26 36.71 -6.50
C ALA A 319 -0.16 35.24 -6.41
N PRO A 320 -1.37 34.89 -5.92
CA PRO A 320 -1.82 33.49 -5.93
C PRO A 320 -2.14 33.10 -7.38
N THR A 321 -1.16 32.61 -8.12
CA THR A 321 -1.41 31.89 -9.36
C THR A 321 -1.86 30.50 -8.97
N GLY A 322 -3.16 30.20 -9.16
CA GLY A 322 -3.67 28.84 -8.98
C GLY A 322 -2.85 27.85 -9.82
N LEU A 323 -2.76 26.60 -9.34
CA LEU A 323 -2.02 25.54 -10.03
C LEU A 323 -2.51 25.37 -11.47
N GLU A 324 -1.58 25.20 -12.41
CA GLU A 324 -1.93 24.85 -13.79
C GLU A 324 -2.73 23.54 -13.84
N ALA A 325 -3.64 23.42 -14.82
CA ALA A 325 -4.56 22.27 -14.92
C ALA A 325 -3.86 20.88 -14.91
N PRO A 326 -2.70 20.67 -15.57
CA PRO A 326 -1.99 19.38 -15.50
C PRO A 326 -1.47 19.09 -14.09
N THR A 327 -0.92 20.09 -13.41
CA THR A 327 -0.39 19.98 -12.04
C THR A 327 -1.52 19.72 -11.05
N LEU A 328 -2.64 20.44 -11.16
CA LEU A 328 -3.82 20.20 -10.32
C LEU A 328 -4.35 18.76 -10.51
N THR A 329 -4.39 18.26 -11.75
CA THR A 329 -4.79 16.87 -12.03
C THR A 329 -3.82 15.87 -11.40
N ALA A 330 -2.51 16.16 -11.40
CA ALA A 330 -1.53 15.32 -10.73
C ALA A 330 -1.73 15.33 -9.20
N VAL A 331 -1.95 16.50 -8.60
CA VAL A 331 -2.25 16.64 -7.16
C VAL A 331 -3.53 15.90 -6.78
N GLU A 332 -4.62 16.02 -7.57
CA GLU A 332 -5.86 15.26 -7.36
C GLU A 332 -5.60 13.75 -7.32
N ARG A 333 -4.77 13.24 -8.25
CA ARG A 333 -4.42 11.82 -8.33
C ARG A 333 -3.53 11.37 -7.18
N LEU A 334 -2.54 12.17 -6.80
CA LEU A 334 -1.65 11.88 -5.68
C LEU A 334 -2.41 11.89 -4.35
N CYS A 335 -3.30 12.86 -4.13
CA CYS A 335 -4.17 12.88 -2.95
C CYS A 335 -5.06 11.64 -2.90
N ALA A 336 -5.66 11.26 -4.03
CA ALA A 336 -6.50 10.08 -4.11
C ALA A 336 -5.73 8.77 -3.86
N ALA A 337 -4.51 8.64 -4.40
CA ALA A 337 -3.67 7.48 -4.15
C ALA A 337 -3.16 7.46 -2.70
N GLY A 338 -2.72 8.60 -2.16
CA GLY A 338 -2.20 8.72 -0.80
C GLY A 338 -3.23 8.40 0.28
N ASP A 339 -4.48 8.81 0.09
CA ASP A 339 -5.59 8.52 1.01
C ASP A 339 -5.88 7.02 1.15
N GLU A 340 -5.48 6.19 0.18
CA GLU A 340 -5.73 4.75 0.21
C GLU A 340 -4.86 4.00 1.24
N PHE A 341 -3.75 4.59 1.68
CA PHE A 341 -2.77 3.95 2.59
C PHE A 341 -2.98 4.27 4.07
N VAL A 342 -3.77 5.30 4.39
CA VAL A 342 -4.01 5.75 5.77
C VAL A 342 -5.20 4.97 6.35
N VAL A 343 -4.95 4.18 7.41
CA VAL A 343 -5.92 3.22 7.93
C VAL A 343 -5.93 3.23 9.47
N PRO A 344 -7.06 2.89 10.12
CA PRO A 344 -7.09 2.66 11.56
C PRO A 344 -6.31 1.40 11.93
N ARG A 345 -5.63 1.46 13.07
CA ARG A 345 -4.91 0.36 13.70
C ARG A 345 -5.63 -0.09 14.98
N GLY A 346 -6.32 -1.22 14.89
CA GLY A 346 -6.97 -1.85 16.03
C GLY A 346 -5.97 -2.14 17.16
N GLY A 347 -6.35 -1.85 18.41
CA GLY A 347 -5.50 -2.06 19.59
C GLY A 347 -4.63 -0.86 19.99
N SER A 348 -4.50 0.16 19.13
CA SER A 348 -3.87 1.43 19.53
C SER A 348 -4.86 2.29 20.31
N ALA A 349 -4.46 2.79 21.48
CA ALA A 349 -5.30 3.68 22.28
C ALA A 349 -5.70 4.92 21.45
N ALA A 350 -6.90 5.46 21.71
CA ALA A 350 -7.28 6.71 21.09
C ALA A 350 -6.26 7.81 21.44
N ASP A 351 -6.09 8.80 20.56
CA ASP A 351 -5.30 9.98 20.93
C ASP A 351 -6.02 10.84 22.00
N ALA A 352 -5.38 11.93 22.42
CA ALA A 352 -5.92 12.83 23.44
C ALA A 352 -7.27 13.47 23.05
N TYR A 353 -7.66 13.38 21.77
CA TYR A 353 -8.87 13.93 21.19
C TYR A 353 -9.93 12.85 20.90
N GLY A 354 -9.64 11.59 21.23
CA GLY A 354 -10.55 10.46 21.06
C GLY A 354 -10.54 9.85 19.65
N HIS A 355 -9.58 10.20 18.80
CA HIS A 355 -9.44 9.59 17.48
C HIS A 355 -8.85 8.19 17.58
N PRO A 356 -9.34 7.20 16.81
CA PRO A 356 -8.75 5.86 16.79
C PRO A 356 -7.28 5.95 16.35
N GLY A 357 -6.41 5.09 16.88
CA GLY A 357 -5.03 5.03 16.42
C GLY A 357 -4.98 4.80 14.91
N LEU A 358 -4.18 5.61 14.20
CA LEU A 358 -3.99 5.53 12.76
C LEU A 358 -2.60 4.99 12.45
N THR A 359 -2.46 4.40 11.27
CA THR A 359 -1.18 3.95 10.72
C THR A 359 -1.17 4.10 9.20
N VAL A 360 -0.01 3.88 8.58
CA VAL A 360 0.18 3.92 7.13
C VAL A 360 0.60 2.53 6.64
N LEU A 361 -0.16 1.96 5.72
CA LEU A 361 0.25 0.73 5.04
C LEU A 361 1.39 1.01 4.07
N ALA A 362 2.44 0.20 4.11
CA ALA A 362 3.61 0.39 3.25
C ALA A 362 3.31 0.10 1.77
N GLY A 363 2.35 -0.80 1.49
CA GLY A 363 2.00 -1.11 0.12
C GLY A 363 0.98 -2.23 -0.03
N TYR A 364 0.00 -2.03 -0.91
CA TYR A 364 -0.88 -3.10 -1.36
C TYR A 364 -0.22 -3.92 -2.49
N PRO A 365 -0.47 -5.23 -2.56
CA PRO A 365 -1.29 -6.01 -1.62
C PRO A 365 -0.51 -6.58 -0.43
N TRP A 366 0.83 -6.54 -0.44
CA TRP A 366 1.65 -7.42 0.40
C TRP A 366 1.84 -6.97 1.84
N PHE A 367 1.92 -5.67 2.10
CA PHE A 367 2.50 -5.18 3.34
C PHE A 367 1.41 -4.73 4.32
N ALA A 368 1.68 -4.92 5.61
CA ALA A 368 1.05 -4.16 6.69
C ALA A 368 1.76 -2.80 6.86
N ASP A 369 1.72 -2.23 8.05
CA ASP A 369 2.35 -0.98 8.40
C ASP A 369 3.81 -1.14 8.84
N TRP A 370 4.66 -0.32 8.22
CA TRP A 370 6.11 -0.26 8.46
C TRP A 370 6.48 1.13 8.96
N GLY A 371 7.26 1.21 10.04
CA GLY A 371 7.60 2.47 10.68
C GLY A 371 8.44 3.37 9.78
N ARG A 372 9.45 2.82 9.13
CA ARG A 372 10.29 3.57 8.17
C ARG A 372 9.43 4.24 7.09
N ASP A 373 8.63 3.45 6.38
CA ASP A 373 7.74 3.90 5.31
C ASP A 373 6.73 4.92 5.80
N SER A 374 6.14 4.67 6.96
CA SER A 374 5.18 5.58 7.59
C SER A 374 5.82 6.95 7.86
N MET A 375 6.99 6.97 8.50
CA MET A 375 7.64 8.22 8.90
C MET A 375 8.16 9.03 7.71
N ILE A 376 8.63 8.37 6.65
CA ILE A 376 8.99 9.03 5.39
C ILE A 376 7.75 9.66 4.72
N CYS A 377 6.62 8.96 4.74
CA CYS A 377 5.42 9.36 4.01
C CYS A 377 4.52 10.35 4.77
N VAL A 378 4.54 10.39 6.10
CA VAL A 378 3.67 11.27 6.92
C VAL A 378 3.69 12.74 6.45
N PRO A 379 4.86 13.37 6.17
CA PRO A 379 4.89 14.73 5.65
C PRO A 379 4.06 14.92 4.37
N GLY A 380 4.31 14.12 3.34
CA GLY A 380 3.61 14.25 2.06
C GLY A 380 2.15 13.77 2.08
N LEU A 381 1.85 12.69 2.80
CA LEU A 381 0.51 12.10 2.83
C LEU A 381 -0.45 12.89 3.71
N LEU A 382 0.02 13.42 4.85
CA LEU A 382 -0.83 13.96 5.90
C LEU A 382 -0.57 15.44 6.18
N ILE A 383 0.70 15.87 6.27
CA ILE A 383 1.01 17.26 6.64
C ILE A 383 0.71 18.20 5.47
N ASP A 384 1.26 17.92 4.28
CA ASP A 384 1.08 18.74 3.08
C ASP A 384 -0.37 18.76 2.57
N THR A 385 -1.17 17.74 2.92
CA THR A 385 -2.60 17.67 2.61
C THR A 385 -3.49 18.34 3.68
N GLY A 386 -2.90 18.90 4.75
CA GLY A 386 -3.59 19.59 5.83
C GLY A 386 -4.22 18.69 6.89
N ARG A 387 -3.93 17.38 6.88
CA ARG A 387 -4.44 16.37 7.82
C ARG A 387 -3.57 16.26 9.07
N LEU A 388 -3.33 17.40 9.74
CA LEU A 388 -2.41 17.47 10.88
C LEU A 388 -2.82 16.58 12.06
N GLY A 389 -4.12 16.44 12.31
CA GLY A 389 -4.64 15.52 13.35
C GLY A 389 -4.34 14.06 13.03
N ASP A 390 -4.47 13.64 11.77
CA ASP A 390 -4.13 12.28 11.35
C ASP A 390 -2.62 12.04 11.43
N ALA A 391 -1.80 13.03 11.08
CA ALA A 391 -0.34 12.97 11.23
C ALA A 391 0.05 12.77 12.69
N HIS A 392 -0.55 13.54 13.61
CA HIS A 392 -0.36 13.37 15.05
C HIS A 392 -0.76 11.96 15.51
N ALA A 393 -1.93 11.46 15.10
CA ALA A 393 -2.40 10.12 15.47
C ALA A 393 -1.48 8.99 14.99
N VAL A 394 -0.91 9.10 13.78
CA VAL A 394 0.08 8.14 13.27
C VAL A 394 1.36 8.20 14.10
N LEU A 395 1.94 9.39 14.30
CA LEU A 395 3.15 9.55 15.12
C LEU A 395 2.92 9.02 16.54
N MET A 396 1.76 9.28 17.12
CA MET A 396 1.45 8.83 18.46
C MET A 396 1.31 7.31 18.58
N THR A 397 0.83 6.67 17.52
CA THR A 397 0.77 5.21 17.43
C THR A 397 2.17 4.61 17.52
N PHE A 398 3.16 5.16 16.81
CA PHE A 398 4.55 4.66 16.87
C PHE A 398 5.27 5.06 18.16
N ALA A 399 5.05 6.27 18.67
CA ALA A 399 5.66 6.74 19.93
C ALA A 399 5.38 5.82 21.12
N ARG A 400 4.14 5.30 21.21
CA ARG A 400 3.73 4.37 22.28
C ARG A 400 4.38 2.99 22.20
N HIS A 401 4.98 2.65 21.07
CA HIS A 401 5.67 1.38 20.84
C HIS A 401 7.19 1.54 20.83
N ILE A 402 7.74 2.67 21.28
CA ILE A 402 9.20 2.80 21.40
C ILE A 402 9.72 1.74 22.38
N ARG A 403 10.80 1.08 21.97
CA ARG A 403 11.56 0.17 22.82
C ARG A 403 13.04 0.48 22.70
N ASP A 404 13.64 0.89 23.83
CA ASP A 404 15.06 1.21 23.91
C ASP A 404 15.50 2.23 22.85
N GLY A 405 14.68 3.29 22.70
CA GLY A 405 14.88 4.35 21.72
C GLY A 405 14.71 3.95 20.25
N VAL A 406 14.09 2.81 19.97
CA VAL A 406 13.78 2.37 18.59
C VAL A 406 12.26 2.24 18.42
N ILE A 407 11.70 2.89 17.40
CA ILE A 407 10.30 2.63 16.99
C ILE A 407 10.22 1.32 16.19
N PRO A 408 9.06 0.65 16.13
CA PRO A 408 8.88 -0.50 15.27
C PRO A 408 9.28 -0.25 13.81
N ASN A 409 10.07 -1.16 13.23
CA ASN A 409 10.27 -1.24 11.78
C ASN A 409 9.00 -1.77 11.09
N ARG A 410 8.38 -2.80 11.67
CA ARG A 410 7.19 -3.47 11.13
C ARG A 410 6.28 -3.91 12.26
N PHE A 411 4.98 -3.79 12.06
CA PHE A 411 3.99 -4.53 12.83
C PHE A 411 3.56 -5.81 12.11
N ASP A 412 3.40 -6.90 12.85
CA ASP A 412 3.07 -8.21 12.29
C ASP A 412 1.67 -8.26 11.63
N ASP A 413 1.59 -8.95 10.49
CA ASP A 413 0.39 -9.07 9.64
C ASP A 413 -0.71 -9.98 10.26
N HIS A 414 -0.38 -10.70 11.33
CA HIS A 414 -1.28 -11.61 12.04
C HIS A 414 -1.41 -11.24 13.54
N GLY A 415 -0.93 -10.06 13.92
CA GLY A 415 -1.08 -9.49 15.27
C GLY A 415 -0.06 -9.99 16.29
N GLY A 416 1.07 -10.52 15.83
CA GLY A 416 2.26 -10.82 16.62
C GLY A 416 3.02 -9.56 17.12
N GLU A 417 4.19 -9.78 17.72
CA GLU A 417 5.03 -8.70 18.23
C GLU A 417 5.55 -7.78 17.10
N ALA A 418 5.79 -6.51 17.44
CA ALA A 418 6.45 -5.58 16.55
C ALA A 418 7.95 -5.92 16.39
N HIS A 419 8.48 -5.69 15.19
CA HIS A 419 9.89 -5.89 14.86
C HIS A 419 10.65 -4.57 14.92
N TYR A 420 11.88 -4.57 15.43
CA TYR A 420 12.69 -3.37 15.71
C TYR A 420 14.06 -3.41 15.01
N ASN A 421 14.17 -4.13 13.91
CA ASN A 421 15.38 -4.25 13.08
C ASN A 421 15.55 -3.02 12.17
N THR A 422 15.68 -1.84 12.76
CA THR A 422 15.82 -0.57 12.02
C THR A 422 16.68 0.44 12.77
N VAL A 423 17.56 1.15 12.04
CA VAL A 423 18.29 2.32 12.55
C VAL A 423 17.73 3.65 12.01
N ASP A 424 17.06 3.62 10.88
CA ASP A 424 16.55 4.83 10.22
C ASP A 424 15.14 5.22 10.67
N ALA A 425 14.26 4.28 11.02
CA ALA A 425 12.86 4.58 11.31
C ALA A 425 12.71 5.61 12.44
N SER A 426 13.48 5.48 13.52
CA SER A 426 13.45 6.44 14.63
C SER A 426 13.97 7.83 14.25
N LEU A 427 14.92 7.93 13.32
CA LEU A 427 15.42 9.22 12.86
C LEU A 427 14.43 9.88 11.90
N TRP A 428 13.77 9.09 11.05
CA TRP A 428 12.63 9.55 10.25
C TRP A 428 11.45 9.98 11.12
N PHE A 429 11.19 9.29 12.24
CA PHE A 429 10.19 9.70 13.22
C PHE A 429 10.47 11.10 13.76
N ILE A 430 11.72 11.38 14.19
CA ILE A 430 12.10 12.72 14.66
C ILE A 430 11.92 13.76 13.55
N HIS A 431 12.29 13.44 12.30
CA HIS A 431 12.05 14.33 11.16
C HIS A 431 10.56 14.63 10.96
N ALA A 432 9.70 13.62 10.96
CA ALA A 432 8.25 13.80 10.79
C ALA A 432 7.61 14.60 11.94
N VAL A 433 8.09 14.41 13.17
CA VAL A 433 7.72 15.25 14.33
C VAL A 433 8.15 16.72 14.11
N GLY A 434 9.34 16.95 13.56
CA GLY A 434 9.82 18.26 13.12
C GLY A 434 8.93 18.94 12.08
N GLU A 435 8.57 18.22 11.03
CA GLU A 435 7.66 18.74 9.99
C GLU A 435 6.29 19.07 10.57
N LEU A 436 5.75 18.23 11.46
CA LEU A 436 4.47 18.49 12.11
C LEU A 436 4.55 19.73 13.00
N ALA A 437 5.61 19.87 13.79
CA ALA A 437 5.82 21.04 14.65
C ALA A 437 5.87 22.34 13.84
N ARG A 438 6.62 22.34 12.73
CA ARG A 438 6.70 23.48 11.81
C ARG A 438 5.33 23.84 11.26
N ALA A 439 4.60 22.85 10.72
CA ALA A 439 3.28 23.06 10.14
C ALA A 439 2.24 23.57 11.16
N MET A 440 2.31 23.14 12.42
CA MET A 440 1.41 23.65 13.48
C MET A 440 1.74 25.09 13.92
N GLY A 441 2.99 25.52 13.76
CA GLY A 441 3.46 26.86 14.13
C GLY A 441 3.30 27.94 13.05
N GLU A 442 3.01 27.57 11.80
CA GLU A 442 2.80 28.52 10.71
C GLU A 442 1.43 29.26 10.80
N PRO A 443 1.28 30.47 10.21
CA PRO A 443 -0.01 31.16 10.12
C PRO A 443 -1.07 30.30 9.41
N GLY A 444 -2.05 29.78 10.16
CA GLY A 444 -3.06 28.84 9.66
C GLY A 444 -2.93 27.41 10.22
N GLY A 445 -1.80 27.09 10.85
CA GLY A 445 -1.70 26.00 11.82
C GLY A 445 -2.50 26.32 13.08
N ALA A 446 -2.78 25.32 13.93
CA ALA A 446 -3.54 25.52 15.16
C ALA A 446 -2.89 26.50 16.15
N GLY A 447 -1.66 26.96 15.89
CA GLY A 447 -0.86 27.78 16.81
C GLY A 447 -0.53 27.05 18.11
N ALA A 448 -0.75 25.74 18.13
CA ALA A 448 -0.57 24.89 19.29
C ALA A 448 0.89 24.44 19.38
N PRO A 449 1.50 24.43 20.58
CA PRO A 449 2.80 23.84 20.77
C PRO A 449 2.73 22.34 20.43
N ILE A 450 3.86 21.80 19.98
CA ILE A 450 4.01 20.36 19.75
C ILE A 450 3.64 19.56 21.02
N ASP A 451 3.03 18.40 20.83
CA ASP A 451 2.67 17.49 21.91
C ASP A 451 3.92 17.08 22.71
N PRO A 452 3.99 17.35 24.03
CA PRO A 452 5.12 16.99 24.87
C PRO A 452 5.48 15.50 24.82
N MET A 453 4.50 14.60 24.61
CA MET A 453 4.76 13.16 24.53
C MET A 453 5.55 12.79 23.27
N LEU A 454 5.33 13.48 22.14
CA LEU A 454 6.14 13.29 20.94
C LEU A 454 7.56 13.82 21.14
N VAL A 455 7.72 14.93 21.87
CA VAL A 455 9.03 15.46 22.20
C VAL A 455 9.79 14.53 23.15
N ASP A 456 9.14 14.03 24.20
CA ASP A 456 9.74 13.09 25.14
C ASP A 456 10.14 11.78 24.43
N ALA A 457 9.34 11.31 23.47
CA ALA A 457 9.71 10.20 22.59
C ALA A 457 11.00 10.49 21.77
N CYS A 458 11.12 11.69 21.18
CA CYS A 458 12.34 12.10 20.47
C CYS A 458 13.56 12.18 21.41
N VAL A 459 13.36 12.70 22.63
CA VAL A 459 14.38 12.76 23.69
C VAL A 459 14.88 11.36 24.03
N GLU A 460 13.98 10.40 24.19
CA GLU A 460 14.31 9.01 24.48
C GLU A 460 15.20 8.41 23.38
N ILE A 461 14.79 8.56 22.12
CA ILE A 461 15.51 8.07 20.94
C ILE A 461 16.94 8.62 20.90
N VAL A 462 17.11 9.95 20.95
CA VAL A 462 18.44 10.59 20.86
C VAL A 462 19.36 10.12 22.00
N ASN A 463 18.81 10.04 23.20
CA ASN A 463 19.56 9.59 24.37
C ASN A 463 19.95 8.12 24.28
N ALA A 464 19.08 7.25 23.76
CA ALA A 464 19.37 5.84 23.55
C ALA A 464 20.47 5.65 22.50
N TYR A 465 20.38 6.33 21.35
CA TYR A 465 21.41 6.27 20.30
C TYR A 465 22.77 6.74 20.83
N THR A 466 22.78 7.77 21.69
CA THR A 466 24.02 8.27 22.30
C THR A 466 24.65 7.26 23.28
N ARG A 467 23.84 6.52 24.05
CA ARG A 467 24.33 5.52 25.01
C ARG A 467 24.61 4.15 24.39
N GLY A 468 23.99 3.86 23.25
CA GLY A 468 23.91 2.54 22.66
C GLY A 468 22.54 1.90 22.88
N THR A 469 21.97 1.33 21.83
CA THR A 469 20.74 0.54 21.88
C THR A 469 21.04 -0.96 21.84
N HIS A 470 20.14 -1.72 22.44
CA HIS A 470 20.03 -3.17 22.48
C HIS A 470 18.70 -3.66 21.91
N ALA A 471 17.93 -2.78 21.25
CA ALA A 471 16.60 -3.08 20.75
C ALA A 471 16.63 -4.27 19.77
N GLY A 472 16.00 -5.39 20.17
CA GLY A 472 15.79 -6.55 19.31
C GLY A 472 14.71 -7.50 19.82
N PRO A 473 14.21 -8.43 18.98
CA PRO A 473 13.06 -9.26 19.32
C PRO A 473 13.29 -9.94 20.68
N ALA A 474 12.23 -10.04 21.50
CA ALA A 474 12.33 -10.58 22.85
C ALA A 474 12.81 -12.05 22.86
N THR A 475 12.60 -12.75 21.75
CA THR A 475 13.05 -14.11 21.48
C THR A 475 13.87 -14.16 20.18
N ARG A 476 15.00 -14.89 20.20
CA ARG A 476 15.69 -15.36 18.99
C ARG A 476 14.90 -16.54 18.41
N GLU A 477 13.73 -16.30 17.86
CA GLU A 477 13.00 -17.36 17.18
C GLU A 477 13.60 -17.66 15.80
N ALA A 478 13.56 -18.93 15.42
CA ALA A 478 14.11 -19.43 14.18
C ALA A 478 13.30 -18.92 12.98
N PRO A 479 13.93 -18.78 11.79
CA PRO A 479 13.30 -18.37 10.54
C PRO A 479 11.90 -18.95 10.34
N GLY A 480 10.89 -18.07 10.24
CA GLY A 480 9.54 -18.48 9.86
C GLY A 480 9.52 -18.96 8.41
N ALA A 481 8.82 -20.05 8.15
CA ALA A 481 8.73 -20.75 6.85
C ALA A 481 7.99 -19.97 5.73
N ALA A 482 8.02 -18.64 5.74
CA ALA A 482 7.35 -17.78 4.76
C ALA A 482 8.29 -16.72 4.17
N GLY A 483 9.57 -17.04 3.93
CA GLY A 483 10.51 -16.10 3.28
C GLY A 483 10.55 -14.73 3.96
N ASP A 484 10.39 -14.74 5.27
CA ASP A 484 10.08 -13.61 6.11
C ASP A 484 11.35 -12.83 6.45
N LEU A 485 11.23 -11.50 6.47
CA LEU A 485 12.29 -10.55 6.86
C LEU A 485 12.67 -10.67 8.35
N SER A 486 12.18 -11.70 9.04
CA SER A 486 12.43 -12.04 10.46
C SER A 486 13.79 -12.69 10.72
N ASP A 487 14.55 -13.03 9.68
CA ASP A 487 15.93 -13.54 9.78
C ASP A 487 17.00 -12.46 10.02
N ALA A 488 16.62 -11.25 10.42
CA ALA A 488 17.56 -10.18 10.73
C ALA A 488 17.91 -10.17 12.23
N PRO A 489 19.13 -10.60 12.61
CA PRO A 489 19.75 -10.21 13.87
C PRO A 489 19.62 -8.71 14.09
N THR A 490 19.37 -8.34 15.34
CA THR A 490 19.37 -6.94 15.74
C THR A 490 20.77 -6.51 16.13
N GLY A 491 21.26 -5.49 15.44
CA GLY A 491 22.58 -4.93 15.65
C GLY A 491 22.55 -3.79 16.65
N GLN A 492 23.70 -3.49 17.23
CA GLN A 492 23.86 -2.33 18.10
C GLN A 492 23.79 -1.05 17.27
N ILE A 493 23.05 -0.06 17.77
CA ILE A 493 23.07 1.31 17.26
C ILE A 493 23.72 2.16 18.33
N ARG A 494 24.78 2.90 17.98
CA ARG A 494 25.46 3.76 18.95
C ARG A 494 26.14 4.94 18.26
N VAL A 495 26.33 6.02 19.01
CA VAL A 495 27.21 7.12 18.60
C VAL A 495 28.66 6.76 18.91
N ASP A 496 29.55 6.99 17.95
CA ASP A 496 30.99 6.95 18.16
C ASP A 496 31.42 8.24 18.90
N PRO A 497 31.97 8.13 20.13
CA PRO A 497 32.29 9.30 20.94
C PRO A 497 33.42 10.15 20.33
N THR A 498 34.23 9.59 19.44
CA THR A 498 35.38 10.27 18.84
C THR A 498 34.95 11.28 17.79
N ASP A 499 33.93 10.96 17.00
CA ASP A 499 33.53 11.76 15.84
C ASP A 499 32.06 12.19 15.84
N GLY A 500 31.24 11.68 16.77
CA GLY A 500 29.84 12.05 16.93
C GLY A 500 28.89 11.40 15.93
N LEU A 501 29.39 10.46 15.11
CA LEU A 501 28.62 9.77 14.08
C LEU A 501 27.96 8.50 14.61
N VAL A 502 26.80 8.15 14.06
CA VAL A 502 26.09 6.89 14.36
C VAL A 502 26.73 5.74 13.61
N VAL A 503 27.09 4.71 14.37
CA VAL A 503 27.50 3.39 13.91
C VAL A 503 26.34 2.43 14.16
N ALA A 504 25.99 1.64 13.14
CA ALA A 504 24.91 0.67 13.26
C ALA A 504 25.28 -0.66 12.62
N GLY A 505 24.90 -1.74 13.31
CA GLY A 505 24.96 -3.08 12.76
C GLY A 505 26.34 -3.73 12.75
N ASP A 506 26.34 -4.98 12.30
CA ASP A 506 27.48 -5.84 12.00
C ASP A 506 27.17 -6.70 10.75
N ALA A 507 28.08 -7.60 10.38
CA ALA A 507 27.97 -8.48 9.21
C ALA A 507 26.69 -9.34 9.19
N GLU A 508 26.08 -9.57 10.34
CA GLU A 508 24.90 -10.40 10.48
C GLU A 508 23.58 -9.60 10.47
N THR A 509 23.64 -8.27 10.48
CA THR A 509 22.46 -7.42 10.69
C THR A 509 22.07 -6.66 9.42
N GLN A 510 20.79 -6.31 9.27
CA GLN A 510 20.29 -5.40 8.24
C GLN A 510 19.38 -4.36 8.89
N LEU A 511 19.89 -3.14 9.08
CA LEU A 511 19.17 -2.10 9.84
C LEU A 511 18.74 -0.89 9.00
N THR A 512 19.32 -0.71 7.81
CA THR A 512 18.99 0.41 6.90
C THR A 512 17.88 0.02 5.93
N TRP A 513 17.28 0.97 5.22
CA TRP A 513 16.26 0.68 4.20
C TRP A 513 16.68 -0.26 3.07
N MET A 514 17.97 -0.41 2.82
CA MET A 514 18.50 -1.42 1.89
C MET A 514 18.73 -2.75 2.64
N ASP A 515 17.65 -3.42 3.08
CA ASP A 515 17.66 -4.53 4.05
C ASP A 515 17.47 -5.93 3.47
N ALA A 516 17.59 -6.09 2.15
CA ALA A 516 17.42 -7.39 1.50
C ALA A 516 18.46 -8.44 2.00
N ARG A 517 17.96 -9.49 2.64
CA ARG A 517 18.74 -10.65 3.12
C ARG A 517 17.96 -11.95 2.91
N ARG A 518 18.66 -13.01 2.53
CA ARG A 518 18.11 -14.36 2.37
C ARG A 518 19.16 -15.42 2.62
N ASP A 519 18.80 -16.50 3.31
CA ASP A 519 19.67 -17.66 3.59
C ASP A 519 21.04 -17.26 4.18
N GLY A 520 21.03 -16.27 5.09
CA GLY A 520 22.24 -15.73 5.73
C GLY A 520 23.05 -14.73 4.89
N VAL A 521 22.68 -14.47 3.63
CA VAL A 521 23.37 -13.54 2.74
C VAL A 521 22.70 -12.17 2.78
N SER A 522 23.42 -11.13 3.19
CA SER A 522 23.05 -9.75 2.90
C SER A 522 23.49 -9.37 1.50
N PHE A 523 22.57 -8.85 0.69
CA PHE A 523 22.89 -8.40 -0.66
C PHE A 523 23.40 -6.96 -0.72
N THR A 524 23.10 -6.18 0.32
CA THR A 524 23.53 -4.78 0.48
C THR A 524 24.04 -4.57 1.91
N PRO A 525 25.23 -5.06 2.26
CA PRO A 525 25.78 -4.90 3.60
C PRO A 525 26.10 -3.41 3.85
N ARG A 526 25.49 -2.84 4.89
CA ARG A 526 25.63 -1.42 5.25
C ARG A 526 25.91 -1.21 6.73
N ALA A 527 26.56 -2.19 7.35
CA ALA A 527 27.09 -2.07 8.70
C ALA A 527 28.25 -1.08 8.76
N GLY A 528 28.29 -0.27 9.81
CA GLY A 528 29.22 0.85 9.96
C GLY A 528 28.48 2.18 10.03
N LYS A 529 29.04 3.23 9.43
CA LYS A 529 28.46 4.59 9.42
C LYS A 529 27.85 4.84 8.05
N ALA A 530 26.56 4.53 7.88
CA ALA A 530 25.83 4.80 6.64
C ALA A 530 25.55 6.31 6.47
N VAL A 531 25.60 6.78 5.21
CA VAL A 531 25.54 8.21 4.87
C VAL A 531 24.23 8.88 5.26
N GLU A 532 23.09 8.27 4.94
CA GLU A 532 21.77 8.84 5.23
C GLU A 532 21.43 8.77 6.71
N ILE A 533 21.90 7.74 7.42
CA ILE A 533 21.72 7.63 8.88
C ILE A 533 22.39 8.81 9.57
N ASN A 534 23.60 9.18 9.13
CA ASN A 534 24.33 10.29 9.72
C ASN A 534 23.81 11.66 9.28
N ALA A 535 23.24 11.77 8.07
CA ALA A 535 22.49 12.95 7.66
C ALA A 535 21.22 13.15 8.51
N LEU A 536 20.44 12.09 8.70
CA LEU A 536 19.25 12.09 9.54
C LEU A 536 19.59 12.34 11.01
N TRP A 537 20.69 11.78 11.50
CA TRP A 537 21.17 12.00 12.86
C TRP A 537 21.52 13.47 13.11
N TYR A 538 22.28 14.10 12.22
CA TYR A 538 22.58 15.52 12.32
C TYR A 538 21.29 16.36 12.31
N ASN A 539 20.35 16.04 11.41
CA ASN A 539 19.07 16.72 11.36
C ASN A 539 18.26 16.54 12.67
N ALA A 540 18.23 15.32 13.22
CA ALA A 540 17.56 15.03 14.48
C ALA A 540 18.18 15.81 15.65
N LEU A 541 19.51 15.92 15.72
CA LEU A 541 20.18 16.71 16.76
C LEU A 541 19.83 18.20 16.67
N ARG A 542 19.73 18.76 15.46
CA ARG A 542 19.36 20.18 15.27
C ARG A 542 17.91 20.47 15.62
N LEU A 543 16.99 19.61 15.20
CA LEU A 543 15.58 19.71 15.63
C LEU A 543 15.46 19.62 17.15
N TYR A 544 16.17 18.66 17.74
CA TYR A 544 16.16 18.45 19.18
C TYR A 544 16.80 19.60 19.97
N GLU A 545 17.90 20.18 19.47
CA GLU A 545 18.51 21.39 20.05
C GLU A 545 17.49 22.54 20.13
N GLY A 546 16.72 22.77 19.07
CA GLY A 546 15.67 23.78 19.03
C GLY A 546 14.59 23.54 20.09
N TRP A 547 14.04 22.33 20.16
CA TRP A 547 13.00 21.99 21.14
C TRP A 547 13.49 22.06 22.59
N LEU A 548 14.74 21.69 22.86
CA LEU A 548 15.31 21.78 24.20
C LEU A 548 15.46 23.22 24.67
N ALA A 549 15.86 24.14 23.79
CA ALA A 549 15.99 25.54 24.12
C ALA A 549 14.64 26.10 24.62
N GLU A 550 13.55 25.71 23.96
CA GLU A 550 12.19 26.12 24.30
C GLU A 550 11.67 25.46 25.60
N LEU A 551 11.93 24.17 25.82
CA LEU A 551 11.28 23.39 26.88
C LEU A 551 12.09 23.20 28.16
N ARG A 552 13.43 23.20 28.06
CA ARG A 552 14.34 22.81 29.15
C ARG A 552 15.50 23.81 29.37
N GLY A 553 15.58 24.87 28.55
CA GLY A 553 16.56 25.96 28.66
C GLY A 553 17.91 25.71 27.99
N ASP A 554 18.70 26.78 27.86
CA ASP A 554 19.87 26.87 26.96
C ASP A 554 21.02 25.91 27.26
N GLU A 555 21.18 25.43 28.49
CA GLU A 555 22.31 24.58 28.85
C GLU A 555 22.19 23.17 28.25
N ALA A 556 20.98 22.60 28.30
CA ALA A 556 20.68 21.30 27.71
C ALA A 556 20.83 21.35 26.18
N ALA A 557 20.30 22.42 25.56
CA ALA A 557 20.43 22.68 24.13
C ALA A 557 21.90 22.78 23.70
N ARG A 558 22.74 23.54 24.43
CA ARG A 558 24.18 23.69 24.15
C ARG A 558 24.95 22.37 24.14
N ARG A 559 24.56 21.37 24.93
CA ARG A 559 25.21 20.05 24.92
C ARG A 559 24.92 19.30 23.61
N ILE A 560 23.67 19.35 23.15
CA ILE A 560 23.24 18.73 21.89
C ILE A 560 23.84 19.47 20.70
N GLY A 561 23.88 20.81 20.72
CA GLY A 561 24.52 21.61 19.68
C GLY A 561 25.99 21.24 19.46
N ARG A 562 26.77 21.07 20.54
CA ARG A 562 28.17 20.62 20.43
C ARG A 562 28.32 19.22 19.82
N LEU A 563 27.35 18.33 20.04
CA LEU A 563 27.36 17.00 19.41
C LEU A 563 27.02 17.12 17.92
N ALA A 564 26.05 17.97 17.57
CA ALA A 564 25.68 18.26 16.19
C ALA A 564 26.85 18.87 15.40
N ASP A 565 27.56 19.83 15.98
CA ASP A 565 28.73 20.47 15.36
C ASP A 565 29.82 19.44 15.07
N ARG A 566 30.15 18.58 16.05
CA ARG A 566 31.14 17.51 15.87
C ARG A 566 30.72 16.51 14.79
N ALA A 567 29.46 16.10 14.81
CA ALA A 567 28.92 15.18 13.80
C ALA A 567 29.02 15.80 12.39
N ARG A 568 28.69 17.09 12.23
CA ARG A 568 28.79 17.80 10.95
C ARG A 568 30.23 17.90 10.44
N GLU A 569 31.17 18.28 11.30
CA GLU A 569 32.60 18.36 10.94
C GLU A 569 33.14 16.99 10.53
N SER A 570 32.81 15.96 11.30
CA SER A 570 33.23 14.59 11.00
C SER A 570 32.58 14.04 9.75
N PHE A 571 31.29 14.35 9.51
CA PHE A 571 30.59 13.94 8.30
C PHE A 571 31.30 14.47 7.05
N ASN A 572 31.56 15.78 7.02
CA ASN A 572 32.23 16.43 5.88
C ASN A 572 33.67 15.96 5.68
N ARG A 573 34.35 15.52 6.74
CA ARG A 573 35.70 14.96 6.67
C ARG A 573 35.72 13.51 6.20
N ARG A 574 34.76 12.68 6.64
CA ARG A 574 34.77 11.23 6.44
C ARG A 574 34.03 10.78 5.19
N PHE A 575 32.87 11.37 4.88
CA PHE A 575 32.02 10.86 3.79
C PHE A 575 32.39 11.40 2.41
N TRP A 576 33.11 12.52 2.29
CA TRP A 576 33.46 13.04 0.97
C TRP A 576 34.58 12.22 0.31
N CYS A 577 34.28 11.60 -0.83
CA CYS A 577 35.29 10.91 -1.65
C CYS A 577 35.80 11.85 -2.76
N ASP A 578 36.97 12.47 -2.57
CA ASP A 578 37.59 13.35 -3.59
C ASP A 578 37.83 12.62 -4.92
N ALA A 579 38.20 11.34 -4.86
CA ALA A 579 38.44 10.53 -6.07
C ALA A 579 37.14 10.24 -6.86
N CYS A 580 36.00 10.19 -6.17
CA CYS A 580 34.71 9.83 -6.74
C CYS A 580 33.88 11.06 -7.14
N GLY A 581 34.15 12.22 -6.52
CA GLY A 581 33.35 13.44 -6.69
C GLY A 581 31.96 13.36 -6.04
N HIS A 582 31.76 12.43 -5.12
CA HIS A 582 30.49 12.22 -4.39
C HIS A 582 30.75 11.61 -3.00
N LEU A 583 29.70 11.34 -2.24
CA LEU A 583 29.83 10.75 -0.90
C LEU A 583 30.08 9.23 -0.97
N HIS A 584 30.90 8.73 -0.04
CA HIS A 584 30.92 7.31 0.33
C HIS A 584 29.53 6.90 0.83
N ASP A 585 29.07 5.70 0.48
CA ASP A 585 27.76 5.23 0.94
C ASP A 585 27.80 4.81 2.41
N VAL A 586 28.92 4.20 2.82
CA VAL A 586 29.22 3.75 4.17
C VAL A 586 30.67 4.06 4.47
N VAL A 587 30.98 4.54 5.68
CA VAL A 587 32.35 4.68 6.18
C VAL A 587 32.56 3.79 7.40
N ASP A 588 33.81 3.40 7.65
CA ASP A 588 34.17 2.44 8.71
C ASP A 588 33.38 1.10 8.60
N GLY A 589 33.09 0.65 7.39
CA GLY A 589 32.50 -0.67 7.12
C GLY A 589 33.53 -1.79 7.23
N GLU A 590 33.08 -3.05 7.13
CA GLU A 590 33.95 -4.24 7.23
C GLU A 590 35.10 -4.23 6.20
N GLY A 591 34.82 -3.73 4.99
CA GLY A 591 35.80 -3.55 3.91
C GLY A 591 36.47 -2.18 3.86
N GLY A 592 36.25 -1.31 4.84
CA GLY A 592 36.63 0.10 4.82
C GLY A 592 35.52 1.02 4.30
N ASP A 593 35.90 2.16 3.73
CA ASP A 593 34.97 3.18 3.22
C ASP A 593 34.46 2.75 1.83
N ASP A 594 33.13 2.64 1.67
CA ASP A 594 32.46 2.17 0.45
C ASP A 594 32.27 3.33 -0.56
N PRO A 595 32.95 3.34 -1.72
CA PRO A 595 32.81 4.38 -2.74
C PRO A 595 31.61 4.14 -3.69
N ALA A 596 30.70 3.21 -3.42
CA ALA A 596 29.56 2.95 -4.28
C ALA A 596 28.67 4.21 -4.46
N CYS A 597 28.38 4.56 -5.70
CA CYS A 597 27.47 5.66 -6.02
C CYS A 597 26.02 5.19 -5.83
N ARG A 598 25.40 5.58 -4.72
CA ARG A 598 24.02 5.27 -4.33
C ARG A 598 23.20 6.55 -4.09
N PRO A 599 21.85 6.48 -4.12
CA PRO A 599 21.01 7.66 -3.96
C PRO A 599 20.96 8.19 -2.52
N ASN A 600 21.44 7.42 -1.54
CA ASN A 600 21.43 7.77 -0.12
C ASN A 600 22.09 9.12 0.20
N GLN A 601 23.08 9.53 -0.60
CA GLN A 601 23.76 10.81 -0.47
C GLN A 601 22.83 12.03 -0.61
N ILE A 602 21.67 11.90 -1.26
CA ILE A 602 20.71 13.01 -1.44
C ILE A 602 20.18 13.49 -0.08
N PHE A 603 20.04 12.58 0.89
CA PHE A 603 19.58 12.95 2.23
C PHE A 603 20.56 13.90 2.95
N ALA A 604 21.83 13.93 2.55
CA ALA A 604 22.80 14.87 3.10
C ALA A 604 22.53 16.33 2.70
N VAL A 605 21.71 16.55 1.66
CA VAL A 605 21.37 17.88 1.12
C VAL A 605 19.88 18.22 1.15
N SER A 606 18.99 17.22 1.26
CA SER A 606 17.53 17.42 1.13
C SER A 606 16.77 17.60 2.45
N LEU A 607 17.39 17.32 3.60
CA LEU A 607 16.76 17.45 4.91
C LEU A 607 16.69 18.93 5.35
N PRO A 608 15.76 19.31 6.25
CA PRO A 608 15.64 20.69 6.74
C PRO A 608 16.93 21.28 7.31
N ASN A 609 17.78 20.42 7.91
CA ASN A 609 19.12 20.78 8.35
C ASN A 609 20.15 19.93 7.56
N PRO A 610 20.60 20.39 6.38
CA PRO A 610 21.60 19.67 5.60
C PRO A 610 22.93 19.56 6.34
N VAL A 611 23.52 18.36 6.34
CA VAL A 611 24.81 18.11 6.99
C VAL A 611 25.98 18.43 6.07
N LEU A 612 25.81 18.25 4.76
CA LEU A 612 26.88 18.45 3.78
C LEU A 612 27.14 19.93 3.54
N ASP A 613 28.41 20.31 3.44
CA ASP A 613 28.80 21.66 3.04
C ASP A 613 28.23 22.03 1.66
N GLU A 614 27.58 23.20 1.57
CA GLU A 614 26.88 23.68 0.38
C GLU A 614 27.73 23.68 -0.90
N ALA A 615 29.03 23.93 -0.77
CA ALA A 615 29.97 23.89 -1.89
C ALA A 615 30.02 22.53 -2.62
N ARG A 616 29.60 21.44 -1.97
CA ARG A 616 29.59 20.07 -2.52
C ARG A 616 28.22 19.65 -3.09
N TRP A 617 27.16 20.43 -2.87
CA TRP A 617 25.81 20.06 -3.32
C TRP A 617 25.69 19.92 -4.84
N PRO A 618 26.26 20.84 -5.68
CA PRO A 618 26.15 20.70 -7.13
C PRO A 618 26.76 19.39 -7.63
N ALA A 619 27.88 18.96 -7.06
CA ALA A 619 28.55 17.72 -7.44
C ALA A 619 27.69 16.48 -7.13
N VAL A 620 27.12 16.43 -5.93
CA VAL A 620 26.20 15.35 -5.52
C VAL A 620 24.98 15.27 -6.44
N LEU A 621 24.31 16.40 -6.68
CA LEU A 621 23.12 16.44 -7.54
C LEU A 621 23.44 16.07 -8.98
N GLN A 622 24.58 16.53 -9.51
CA GLN A 622 25.04 16.20 -10.85
C GLN A 622 25.28 14.69 -11.00
N VAL A 623 26.02 14.07 -10.07
CA VAL A 623 26.31 12.63 -10.11
C VAL A 623 25.04 11.79 -10.02
N VAL A 624 24.11 12.15 -9.13
CA VAL A 624 22.80 11.50 -9.01
C VAL A 624 22.02 11.61 -10.32
N HIS A 625 21.94 12.81 -10.90
CA HIS A 625 21.21 13.05 -12.14
C HIS A 625 21.82 12.27 -13.32
N GLU A 626 23.14 12.25 -13.44
CA GLU A 626 23.82 11.58 -14.55
C GLU A 626 23.80 10.05 -14.44
N ARG A 627 23.88 9.50 -13.22
CA ARG A 627 24.12 8.06 -13.02
C ARG A 627 22.94 7.29 -12.46
N LEU A 628 22.06 7.93 -11.70
CA LEU A 628 20.99 7.25 -10.96
C LEU A 628 19.59 7.62 -11.44
N TRP A 629 19.41 8.78 -12.05
CA TRP A 629 18.09 9.26 -12.44
C TRP A 629 17.43 8.41 -13.54
N THR A 630 16.14 8.12 -13.35
CA THR A 630 15.26 7.48 -14.33
C THR A 630 13.92 8.24 -14.39
N PRO A 631 13.07 8.02 -15.41
CA PRO A 631 11.80 8.73 -15.53
C PRO A 631 10.82 8.56 -14.36
N VAL A 632 11.00 7.52 -13.53
CA VAL A 632 10.05 7.15 -12.47
C VAL A 632 10.70 7.01 -11.09
N GLY A 633 12.00 7.25 -10.96
CA GLY A 633 12.72 7.08 -9.70
C GLY A 633 14.24 7.04 -9.86
N LEU A 634 14.93 6.83 -8.75
CA LEU A 634 16.39 6.72 -8.71
C LEU A 634 16.81 5.26 -8.65
N ARG A 635 17.85 4.90 -9.39
CA ARG A 635 18.53 3.61 -9.23
C ARG A 635 19.17 3.54 -7.86
N SER A 636 18.99 2.39 -7.20
CA SER A 636 19.61 2.10 -5.90
C SER A 636 21.14 1.94 -5.94
N LEU A 637 21.71 1.69 -7.13
CA LEU A 637 23.15 1.59 -7.38
C LEU A 637 23.47 2.05 -8.80
N ALA A 638 24.60 2.75 -8.99
CA ALA A 638 25.00 3.26 -10.30
C ALA A 638 25.37 2.15 -11.31
N PRO A 639 24.97 2.31 -12.59
CA PRO A 639 25.49 1.48 -13.67
C PRO A 639 27.02 1.51 -13.72
N GLY A 640 27.62 0.35 -13.99
CA GLY A 640 29.07 0.14 -14.03
C GLY A 640 29.67 -0.44 -12.74
N HIS A 641 28.91 -0.47 -11.64
CA HIS A 641 29.29 -1.26 -10.47
C HIS A 641 29.13 -2.76 -10.74
N ALA A 642 30.00 -3.60 -10.18
CA ALA A 642 30.01 -5.05 -10.45
C ALA A 642 28.70 -5.74 -10.03
N ASP A 643 28.10 -5.28 -8.91
CA ASP A 643 26.85 -5.84 -8.39
C ASP A 643 25.59 -5.25 -9.03
N PHE A 644 25.72 -4.36 -10.02
CA PHE A 644 24.58 -3.69 -10.63
C PHE A 644 23.62 -4.67 -11.34
N LYS A 645 22.35 -4.64 -10.94
CA LYS A 645 21.24 -5.41 -11.51
C LYS A 645 20.12 -4.47 -11.98
N PRO A 646 19.86 -4.39 -13.30
CA PRO A 646 18.90 -3.44 -13.85
C PRO A 646 17.43 -3.90 -13.77
N ARG A 647 17.17 -5.14 -13.32
CA ARG A 647 15.84 -5.76 -13.35
C ARG A 647 15.57 -6.51 -12.06
N TYR A 648 14.33 -6.36 -11.57
CA TYR A 648 13.77 -7.06 -10.44
C TYR A 648 12.79 -8.13 -10.94
N ASP A 649 13.30 -9.31 -11.30
CA ASP A 649 12.51 -10.42 -11.85
C ASP A 649 13.07 -11.78 -11.43
N GLY A 650 12.35 -12.83 -11.78
CA GLY A 650 12.70 -14.21 -11.44
C GLY A 650 12.17 -14.68 -10.09
N ASP A 651 12.82 -15.70 -9.56
CA ASP A 651 12.50 -16.28 -8.25
C ASP A 651 12.85 -15.31 -7.10
N LEU A 652 12.55 -15.74 -5.88
CA LEU A 652 12.78 -14.91 -4.70
C LEU A 652 14.26 -14.56 -4.47
N GLN A 653 15.19 -15.49 -4.74
CA GLN A 653 16.62 -15.25 -4.58
C GLN A 653 17.13 -14.19 -5.57
N ALA A 654 16.76 -14.32 -6.84
CA ALA A 654 17.13 -13.37 -7.88
C ALA A 654 16.60 -11.96 -7.57
N ARG A 655 15.35 -11.88 -7.10
CA ARG A 655 14.68 -10.64 -6.72
C ARG A 655 15.33 -9.98 -5.51
N ASP A 656 15.52 -10.68 -4.40
CA ASP A 656 16.16 -10.10 -3.21
C ASP A 656 17.59 -9.65 -3.51
N ALA A 657 18.32 -10.41 -4.33
CA ALA A 657 19.66 -10.06 -4.75
C ALA A 657 19.72 -8.84 -5.70
N ALA A 658 18.60 -8.39 -6.27
CA ALA A 658 18.50 -7.23 -7.14
C ALA A 658 17.85 -6.01 -6.48
N TYR A 659 17.09 -6.21 -5.39
CA TYR A 659 16.13 -5.25 -4.82
C TYR A 659 16.72 -3.86 -4.50
N HIS A 660 17.99 -3.82 -4.09
CA HIS A 660 18.73 -2.58 -3.81
C HIS A 660 20.03 -2.49 -4.60
N GLN A 661 20.12 -3.14 -5.76
CA GLN A 661 21.34 -3.23 -6.55
C GLN A 661 21.21 -2.60 -7.93
N GLY A 662 20.32 -1.62 -8.12
CA GLY A 662 20.20 -0.85 -9.37
C GLY A 662 18.80 -0.79 -9.95
N THR A 663 17.87 -1.53 -9.35
CA THR A 663 16.43 -1.50 -9.64
C THR A 663 15.79 -0.21 -9.20
#